data_AF-A0AAW0F476-F1
#
_entry.id   AF-A0AAW0F476-F1
#
_cell.length_a   1.000
_cell.length_b   1.000
_cell.length_c   1.000
_cell.angle_alpha   90.00
_cell.angle_beta   90.00
_cell.angle_gamma   90.00
#
_symmetry.space_group_name_H-M   'P 1'
#
loop_
_entity.id
_entity.type
_entity.pdbx_description
1 polymer ?
#
loop_
_entity_poly.entity_id
_entity_poly.type
_entity_poly.pdbx_seq_one_letter_code
_entity_poly.pdbx_strand_id
1 'polypeptide(L)'
;MLHHPEEPSSIVLRVTAGPMTDTCSTHLSLALCSCPHPTSSPLCLCRPSTLYLFPPPLPKPKKKKKKTRSAHPIGGISREREKKGGKAHKHTHAHTRITVRHAGSVGVSTRRLLFCVLSPPPPHTRRQQSRSLSHSHSFSIMADAAKPTASVSDTLFNSLERDFKEAMAALDGEESLGHFRLEYEKLYRALKKSHTSENEIVTQCQQLTQELLSNAAKMQAAVKLAQGDHSTIEALKKEIEKAWRTVDVANEKDQRAREMVKTLKQEIQSLQSMMHDGTSLSTDHTSTLEQLKLDNKRLLTEGEDMTKQVETYTREMAERTSTLATLKTATEAAVQERKLLANRLELVRQEYNRERNARERAEYQCRELLLTLKTREKALQERQDRLTTIEAAAEKHQTALSEQQRRRQALQQQLETAEKQLYHTEQSYNDSVDTTADLNERLQAMEKQITATERKILETRDECARVTRIEERDFREFDRLKQQIDNVRKDEENMAYQEDTVRKRIAAVKREKQSLQEALGLLDRECGALEKKGTQEEQLQAATQALIQNEAEQHAELEGCIAQETEIGRRLRDTLQRLEKERESCVTEVSQVSGQSNSAAEELKMAAVQVEEAQRKLEESERRLTQQQTKYEQMRAERNQLSKRLVDAQDEIVEYRQRVKVVDHQVQQFKEELALKARKCQSDTTQYKISKERLTKARQLVNDSTALFDLTKEEGERVGQVIKQLVKVVQECDKNLSTQQRDFLRMSNERDTLAAQLIRRNDELGLLYQQLRILQATVNDGEAAFRDRLYDLRLLNLKSREVKHQSMLAQVRGADVAVTKDRLRTKQKEVLLEQAKVAALAEELENPQNESRWRRVGGADPSMVELDAKMKALQRSLLNKSEDCMKQELVLEEKQRLVMELQAMSARQPGPEVAQQLNAYQKDLQKKNAQMKLKASELNMSATHAAELRYEAARLRRELDETRQQYYEMKVKNDAAALAAEAAATAP
;
A
#
# COMPACT_ATOMS: atom_id res chain seq x y z
N MET A 1 7.64 72.05 25.25
CA MET A 1 7.23 70.87 26.06
C MET A 1 5.71 70.77 26.03
N LEU A 2 5.16 69.59 26.36
CA LEU A 2 3.74 69.29 26.64
C LEU A 2 2.75 69.20 25.45
N HIS A 3 2.14 68.01 25.35
CA HIS A 3 0.70 67.68 25.14
C HIS A 3 -0.16 68.18 23.96
N HIS A 4 -0.76 67.19 23.26
CA HIS A 4 -2.20 67.03 22.91
C HIS A 4 -2.94 68.06 22.01
N PRO A 5 -4.15 67.75 21.49
CA PRO A 5 -4.62 66.48 20.90
C PRO A 5 -5.49 66.67 19.62
N GLU A 6 -6.15 65.57 19.20
CA GLU A 6 -7.51 65.50 18.61
C GLU A 6 -7.81 65.77 17.12
N GLU A 7 -8.98 65.23 16.77
CA GLU A 7 -9.75 65.20 15.51
C GLU A 7 -10.51 66.55 15.27
N PRO A 8 -11.28 66.82 14.17
CA PRO A 8 -12.06 65.85 13.38
C PRO A 8 -12.25 66.18 11.87
N SER A 9 -13.38 65.72 11.30
CA SER A 9 -13.64 65.45 9.89
C SER A 9 -14.52 66.47 9.14
N SER A 10 -14.55 66.29 7.80
CA SER A 10 -15.67 66.57 6.86
C SER A 10 -15.96 68.02 6.42
N ILE A 11 -15.96 68.21 5.09
CA ILE A 11 -16.59 69.33 4.35
C ILE A 11 -17.23 68.75 3.06
N VAL A 12 -18.30 69.39 2.57
CA VAL A 12 -19.24 68.87 1.54
C VAL A 12 -19.74 70.04 0.64
N LEU A 13 -20.13 69.76 -0.63
CA LEU A 13 -20.66 70.69 -1.69
C LEU A 13 -19.58 71.64 -2.33
N ARG A 14 -19.77 72.31 -3.49
CA ARG A 14 -20.96 72.58 -4.34
C ARG A 14 -20.65 72.89 -5.84
N VAL A 15 -21.43 72.30 -6.76
CA VAL A 15 -22.03 72.80 -8.03
C VAL A 15 -21.41 73.99 -8.82
N THR A 16 -21.15 73.80 -10.15
CA THR A 16 -21.53 74.65 -11.35
C THR A 16 -20.76 74.19 -12.63
N ALA A 17 -21.00 74.67 -13.87
CA ALA A 17 -22.21 74.55 -14.73
C ALA A 17 -21.98 75.01 -16.22
N GLY A 18 -21.76 74.08 -17.18
CA GLY A 18 -21.90 74.26 -18.66
C GLY A 18 -20.90 75.17 -19.41
N PRO A 19 -21.03 75.39 -20.75
CA PRO A 19 -21.91 74.76 -21.76
C PRO A 19 -21.20 74.38 -23.12
N MET A 20 -21.97 74.24 -24.22
CA MET A 20 -21.62 73.98 -25.66
C MET A 20 -21.50 72.49 -26.09
N THR A 21 -22.54 71.91 -26.72
CA THR A 21 -22.74 71.65 -28.19
C THR A 21 -21.80 70.59 -28.79
N ASP A 22 -22.27 69.57 -29.53
CA ASP A 22 -23.29 69.64 -30.59
C ASP A 22 -24.24 68.40 -30.73
N THR A 23 -25.12 68.45 -31.75
CA THR A 23 -26.18 67.46 -32.09
C THR A 23 -25.64 66.10 -32.66
N CYS A 24 -26.40 65.01 -32.90
CA CYS A 24 -27.87 64.86 -33.06
C CYS A 24 -28.42 63.43 -32.74
N SER A 25 -29.75 63.35 -32.75
CA SER A 25 -30.67 62.19 -32.62
C SER A 25 -30.41 61.00 -33.59
N THR A 26 -31.09 59.85 -33.53
CA THR A 26 -32.34 59.38 -32.83
C THR A 26 -32.23 57.84 -32.54
N HIS A 27 -33.22 56.99 -32.18
CA HIS A 27 -34.69 57.05 -32.12
C HIS A 27 -35.31 56.04 -31.11
N LEU A 28 -36.37 56.46 -30.41
CA LEU A 28 -37.44 55.69 -29.73
C LEU A 28 -37.13 54.65 -28.61
N SER A 29 -38.15 54.43 -27.78
CA SER A 29 -38.11 53.75 -26.47
C SER A 29 -39.51 53.19 -26.09
N LEU A 30 -39.66 52.73 -24.82
CA LEU A 30 -40.90 52.34 -24.10
C LEU A 30 -41.40 50.88 -24.23
N ALA A 31 -42.10 50.28 -23.24
CA ALA A 31 -42.09 50.45 -21.77
C ALA A 31 -42.92 49.38 -21.03
N LEU A 32 -42.48 49.03 -19.80
CA LEU A 32 -43.26 48.74 -18.57
C LEU A 32 -44.37 47.64 -18.52
N CYS A 33 -44.00 46.56 -17.80
CA CYS A 33 -44.62 46.08 -16.54
C CYS A 33 -45.85 45.14 -16.43
N SER A 34 -45.76 44.34 -15.35
CA SER A 34 -46.81 43.78 -14.47
C SER A 34 -47.36 42.37 -14.71
N CYS A 35 -47.07 41.48 -13.75
CA CYS A 35 -47.83 40.24 -13.48
C CYS A 35 -48.98 40.51 -12.48
N PRO A 36 -49.92 39.57 -12.27
CA PRO A 36 -49.77 38.71 -11.10
C PRO A 36 -50.18 37.22 -11.28
N HIS A 37 -49.83 36.41 -10.28
CA HIS A 37 -50.21 34.99 -10.05
C HIS A 37 -51.48 34.91 -9.13
N PRO A 38 -52.09 33.74 -8.77
CA PRO A 38 -51.52 32.38 -8.76
C PRO A 38 -52.46 31.16 -9.09
N THR A 39 -51.91 29.96 -8.84
CA THR A 39 -52.53 28.67 -8.42
C THR A 39 -53.19 27.68 -9.40
N SER A 40 -52.74 26.41 -9.22
CA SER A 40 -53.40 25.11 -9.44
C SER A 40 -53.40 24.48 -10.84
N SER A 41 -52.95 23.22 -10.88
CA SER A 41 -53.01 22.30 -12.04
C SER A 41 -52.86 20.85 -11.54
N PRO A 42 -53.70 19.90 -11.99
CA PRO A 42 -53.48 18.47 -11.71
C PRO A 42 -53.41 17.58 -12.97
N LEU A 43 -52.58 16.54 -12.87
CA LEU A 43 -52.72 15.19 -13.47
C LEU A 43 -52.77 14.99 -15.01
N CYS A 44 -51.62 14.53 -15.52
CA CYS A 44 -51.40 13.17 -16.06
C CYS A 44 -52.15 12.58 -17.30
N LEU A 45 -51.30 11.99 -18.17
CA LEU A 45 -51.40 10.65 -18.82
C LEU A 45 -52.01 10.44 -20.23
N CYS A 46 -51.43 9.42 -20.90
CA CYS A 46 -51.88 8.63 -22.06
C CYS A 46 -51.80 9.21 -23.51
N ARG A 47 -50.86 8.62 -24.29
CA ARG A 47 -50.98 7.93 -25.63
C ARG A 47 -51.87 8.52 -26.75
N PRO A 48 -51.58 8.29 -28.07
CA PRO A 48 -51.09 7.00 -28.64
C PRO A 48 -50.14 7.04 -29.89
N SER A 49 -49.65 5.85 -30.31
CA SER A 49 -49.52 5.28 -31.69
C SER A 49 -48.95 6.09 -32.91
N THR A 50 -48.35 5.56 -33.99
CA THR A 50 -48.20 4.16 -34.52
C THR A 50 -47.14 4.02 -35.67
N LEU A 51 -46.74 2.77 -35.99
CA LEU A 51 -46.27 2.24 -37.30
C LEU A 51 -44.86 2.68 -37.84
N TYR A 52 -44.17 1.94 -38.73
CA TYR A 52 -44.49 0.75 -39.56
C TYR A 52 -43.26 -0.18 -39.79
N LEU A 53 -43.43 -1.51 -39.74
CA LEU A 53 -42.80 -2.58 -40.58
C LEU A 53 -43.23 -4.00 -40.11
N PHE A 54 -43.16 -5.02 -41.00
CA PHE A 54 -43.90 -6.32 -40.95
C PHE A 54 -43.11 -7.44 -41.74
N PRO A 55 -43.50 -8.74 -41.86
CA PRO A 55 -43.65 -9.80 -40.84
C PRO A 55 -42.89 -11.16 -41.13
N PRO A 56 -43.43 -12.42 -41.08
CA PRO A 56 -43.13 -13.47 -40.07
C PRO A 56 -42.75 -14.86 -40.72
N PRO A 57 -43.13 -16.10 -40.25
CA PRO A 57 -43.40 -16.72 -38.92
C PRO A 57 -42.75 -18.14 -38.64
N LEU A 58 -42.55 -18.51 -37.35
CA LEU A 58 -42.65 -19.90 -36.77
C LEU A 58 -41.76 -21.08 -37.32
N PRO A 59 -41.78 -22.35 -36.82
CA PRO A 59 -42.24 -22.97 -35.54
C PRO A 59 -41.16 -23.86 -34.81
N LYS A 60 -41.57 -24.62 -33.77
CA LYS A 60 -40.87 -25.78 -33.13
C LYS A 60 -41.39 -27.13 -33.73
N PRO A 61 -41.12 -28.35 -33.17
CA PRO A 61 -39.88 -29.09 -32.81
C PRO A 61 -39.79 -30.49 -33.50
N LYS A 62 -38.77 -31.34 -33.22
CA LYS A 62 -38.88 -32.84 -33.09
C LYS A 62 -37.58 -33.59 -32.69
N LYS A 63 -37.73 -34.84 -32.20
CA LYS A 63 -36.66 -35.85 -31.96
C LYS A 63 -36.90 -37.13 -32.81
N LYS A 64 -35.84 -37.73 -33.37
CA LYS A 64 -35.61 -39.19 -33.70
C LYS A 64 -34.20 -39.29 -34.34
N LYS A 65 -33.28 -40.25 -34.12
CA LYS A 65 -33.20 -41.67 -33.65
C LYS A 65 -32.99 -42.67 -34.82
N LYS A 66 -32.05 -43.63 -34.65
CA LYS A 66 -31.60 -44.75 -35.56
C LYS A 66 -30.51 -44.36 -36.59
N LYS A 67 -29.32 -45.02 -36.65
CA LYS A 67 -28.87 -46.39 -37.11
C LYS A 67 -28.42 -46.37 -38.61
N THR A 68 -27.47 -47.15 -39.16
CA THR A 68 -26.57 -48.25 -38.69
C THR A 68 -25.48 -48.60 -39.74
N ARG A 69 -24.40 -49.30 -39.33
CA ARG A 69 -23.51 -50.21 -40.15
C ARG A 69 -22.65 -49.51 -41.23
N SER A 70 -21.53 -50.05 -41.75
CA SER A 70 -20.54 -51.11 -41.40
C SER A 70 -19.35 -50.99 -42.39
N ALA A 71 -18.14 -51.56 -42.25
CA ALA A 71 -17.52 -52.56 -41.37
C ALA A 71 -16.21 -51.97 -40.73
N HIS A 72 -15.15 -52.60 -40.19
CA HIS A 72 -14.58 -53.97 -40.14
C HIS A 72 -13.97 -54.52 -41.47
N PRO A 73 -13.00 -55.47 -41.45
CA PRO A 73 -12.44 -56.22 -40.31
C PRO A 73 -10.89 -56.16 -40.12
N ILE A 74 -10.41 -56.66 -38.95
CA ILE A 74 -9.17 -57.46 -38.67
C ILE A 74 -7.78 -56.94 -39.18
N GLY A 75 -6.64 -57.11 -38.48
CA GLY A 75 -6.34 -57.76 -37.20
C GLY A 75 -5.19 -58.80 -37.30
N GLY A 76 -4.24 -58.81 -36.36
CA GLY A 76 -3.04 -59.67 -36.35
C GLY A 76 -1.78 -58.82 -36.13
N ILE A 77 -1.04 -58.81 -35.00
CA ILE A 77 -0.67 -59.80 -33.95
C ILE A 77 0.53 -60.67 -34.31
N SER A 78 1.68 -60.23 -33.80
CA SER A 78 2.90 -60.97 -33.41
C SER A 78 3.49 -60.12 -32.25
N ARG A 79 3.85 -60.58 -31.04
CA ARG A 79 4.55 -61.80 -30.56
C ARG A 79 5.95 -61.96 -31.19
N GLU A 80 7.03 -62.18 -30.45
CA GLU A 80 7.18 -62.50 -29.02
C GLU A 80 8.50 -62.00 -28.41
N ARG A 81 8.62 -62.19 -27.08
CA ARG A 81 9.80 -62.26 -26.17
C ARG A 81 11.22 -62.18 -26.81
N GLU A 82 12.21 -61.55 -26.16
CA GLU A 82 12.83 -62.05 -24.91
C GLU A 82 13.51 -61.00 -23.99
N LYS A 83 13.69 -61.37 -22.71
CA LYS A 83 14.85 -61.12 -21.78
C LYS A 83 15.56 -59.75 -21.87
N LYS A 84 15.73 -58.94 -20.81
CA LYS A 84 16.00 -59.23 -19.38
C LYS A 84 15.79 -57.95 -18.54
N GLY A 85 15.66 -58.07 -17.21
CA GLY A 85 15.64 -56.92 -16.30
C GLY A 85 17.04 -56.41 -15.92
N GLY A 86 17.15 -55.12 -15.58
CA GLY A 86 18.36 -54.46 -15.08
C GLY A 86 18.05 -53.18 -14.31
N LYS A 87 18.78 -52.90 -13.23
CA LYS A 87 18.56 -51.72 -12.36
C LYS A 87 19.55 -50.59 -12.68
N ALA A 88 19.07 -49.37 -12.42
CA ALA A 88 19.80 -48.21 -11.90
C ALA A 88 20.76 -47.40 -12.79
N HIS A 89 20.60 -46.08 -12.61
CA HIS A 89 21.60 -45.01 -12.60
C HIS A 89 22.29 -44.54 -13.89
N LYS A 90 22.28 -43.20 -14.02
CA LYS A 90 23.09 -42.44 -14.96
C LYS A 90 24.50 -42.29 -14.39
N HIS A 91 25.51 -42.77 -15.12
CA HIS A 91 26.92 -42.44 -14.91
C HIS A 91 27.20 -41.08 -15.61
N THR A 92 27.68 -40.05 -14.89
CA THR A 92 29.10 -39.56 -14.79
C THR A 92 29.65 -39.00 -16.11
N HIS A 93 30.79 -38.29 -16.22
CA HIS A 93 32.00 -38.05 -15.40
C HIS A 93 32.48 -36.58 -15.54
N ALA A 94 33.54 -36.09 -14.86
CA ALA A 94 34.05 -36.28 -13.49
C ALA A 94 35.32 -35.41 -13.30
N HIS A 95 35.74 -35.15 -12.06
CA HIS A 95 37.13 -34.78 -11.75
C HIS A 95 38.04 -36.02 -11.73
N THR A 96 39.24 -35.91 -12.31
CA THR A 96 40.57 -36.02 -11.65
C THR A 96 41.68 -35.70 -12.68
N ARG A 97 42.81 -34.99 -12.46
CA ARG A 97 43.82 -34.84 -11.37
C ARG A 97 45.04 -35.78 -11.59
N ILE A 98 46.25 -35.28 -11.24
CA ILE A 98 47.53 -36.01 -10.95
C ILE A 98 48.69 -35.99 -12.01
N THR A 99 49.59 -34.99 -11.82
CA THR A 99 51.08 -34.99 -11.75
C THR A 99 52.10 -35.09 -12.93
N VAL A 100 52.86 -33.99 -13.10
CA VAL A 100 54.36 -33.82 -12.96
C VAL A 100 55.36 -34.59 -13.87
N ARG A 101 56.23 -33.83 -14.58
CA ARG A 101 57.73 -33.87 -14.43
C ARG A 101 58.49 -32.76 -15.22
N HIS A 102 59.73 -32.51 -14.79
CA HIS A 102 60.81 -31.62 -15.32
C HIS A 102 60.70 -30.10 -15.07
N ALA A 103 61.80 -29.32 -14.94
CA ALA A 103 63.13 -29.57 -14.34
C ALA A 103 63.97 -28.26 -14.26
N GLY A 104 64.71 -28.03 -13.16
CA GLY A 104 65.74 -26.98 -13.01
C GLY A 104 65.23 -25.55 -12.70
N SER A 105 65.98 -24.66 -12.03
CA SER A 105 67.23 -24.84 -11.25
C SER A 105 67.43 -23.70 -10.22
N VAL A 106 68.11 -24.03 -9.11
CA VAL A 106 68.90 -23.19 -8.15
C VAL A 106 68.84 -21.64 -8.29
N GLY A 107 68.62 -20.84 -7.22
CA GLY A 107 68.35 -21.17 -5.81
C GLY A 107 68.71 -20.03 -4.82
N VAL A 108 68.77 -20.36 -3.52
CA VAL A 108 69.42 -19.62 -2.40
C VAL A 108 68.72 -18.36 -1.81
N SER A 109 68.16 -18.53 -0.60
CA SER A 109 68.14 -17.60 0.57
C SER A 109 67.49 -16.18 0.49
N THR A 110 66.86 -15.62 1.53
CA THR A 110 66.53 -16.11 2.89
C THR A 110 65.43 -15.27 3.56
N ARG A 111 64.51 -15.94 4.30
CA ARG A 111 63.79 -15.48 5.52
C ARG A 111 62.87 -14.22 5.42
N ARG A 112 61.73 -14.12 6.14
CA ARG A 112 61.02 -15.06 7.05
C ARG A 112 59.53 -14.64 7.20
N LEU A 113 58.66 -15.64 7.37
CA LEU A 113 57.38 -15.66 8.13
C LEU A 113 56.35 -14.51 7.88
N LEU A 114 55.24 -14.80 7.20
CA LEU A 114 53.95 -15.32 7.73
C LEU A 114 53.12 -14.26 8.51
N PHE A 115 52.01 -13.75 7.94
CA PHE A 115 50.62 -14.32 7.94
C PHE A 115 49.80 -13.84 9.18
N CYS A 116 48.71 -13.08 8.99
CA CYS A 116 47.30 -13.55 8.83
C CYS A 116 46.59 -13.89 10.16
N VAL A 117 45.28 -13.64 10.39
CA VAL A 117 44.25 -12.86 9.64
C VAL A 117 43.00 -12.61 10.53
N LEU A 118 42.10 -11.72 10.09
CA LEU A 118 40.66 -11.56 10.44
C LEU A 118 40.19 -10.99 11.82
N SER A 119 39.16 -10.14 11.68
CA SER A 119 37.98 -9.88 12.53
C SER A 119 38.07 -9.03 13.83
N PRO A 120 37.12 -8.08 14.04
CA PRO A 120 37.02 -7.24 15.24
C PRO A 120 35.87 -7.65 16.20
N PRO A 121 35.92 -7.21 17.47
CA PRO A 121 34.76 -7.06 18.35
C PRO A 121 34.50 -5.59 18.77
N PRO A 122 33.32 -5.25 19.34
CA PRO A 122 32.90 -3.87 19.62
C PRO A 122 32.99 -3.49 21.15
N PRO A 123 32.15 -2.65 21.77
CA PRO A 123 32.64 -1.36 22.30
C PRO A 123 32.46 -1.14 23.82
N HIS A 124 33.32 -0.33 24.46
CA HIS A 124 33.04 0.16 25.82
C HIS A 124 33.55 1.58 26.14
N THR A 125 32.58 2.49 26.31
CA THR A 125 32.52 3.55 27.34
C THR A 125 33.81 4.23 27.84
N ARG A 126 33.94 5.54 27.57
CA ARG A 126 34.34 6.48 28.64
C ARG A 126 33.77 7.91 28.47
N ARG A 127 33.46 8.50 29.62
CA ARG A 127 32.86 9.82 29.86
C ARG A 127 33.33 10.93 28.90
N GLN A 128 32.38 11.65 28.32
CA GLN A 128 32.57 13.10 28.16
C GLN A 128 32.50 13.77 29.54
N GLN A 129 33.42 14.69 29.81
CA GLN A 129 33.23 15.73 30.82
C GLN A 129 33.38 17.09 30.14
N SER A 130 32.45 17.98 30.41
CA SER A 130 32.38 19.31 29.81
C SER A 130 33.53 20.20 30.30
N ARG A 131 34.37 20.68 29.37
CA ARG A 131 35.06 21.96 29.52
C ARG A 131 34.89 22.79 28.25
N SER A 132 34.02 23.78 28.35
CA SER A 132 33.97 24.91 27.44
C SER A 132 35.30 25.69 27.53
N LEU A 133 36.05 25.74 26.44
CA LEU A 133 37.10 26.74 26.25
C LEU A 133 36.90 27.39 24.88
N SER A 134 36.37 28.60 24.92
CA SER A 134 36.30 29.49 23.78
C SER A 134 37.71 29.86 23.33
N HIS A 135 38.14 29.34 22.19
CA HIS A 135 39.27 29.88 21.44
C HIS A 135 38.84 30.07 19.99
N SER A 136 38.71 31.34 19.60
CA SER A 136 38.60 31.75 18.21
C SER A 136 39.93 31.45 17.51
N HIS A 137 39.98 30.35 16.76
CA HIS A 137 40.99 30.19 15.71
C HIS A 137 40.37 30.63 14.38
N SER A 138 40.78 31.83 13.94
CA SER A 138 40.65 32.25 12.56
C SER A 138 41.28 31.18 11.67
N PHE A 139 40.45 30.54 10.85
CA PHE A 139 40.89 29.47 9.95
C PHE A 139 41.61 30.09 8.74
N SER A 140 42.79 30.64 9.00
CA SER A 140 43.72 31.15 8.00
C SER A 140 44.32 29.96 7.26
N ILE A 141 43.57 29.45 6.28
CA ILE A 141 44.08 28.44 5.35
C ILE A 141 45.31 29.05 4.67
N MET A 142 46.47 28.46 4.96
CA MET A 142 47.71 28.84 4.29
C MET A 142 47.57 28.45 2.82
N ALA A 143 47.39 29.46 1.96
CA ALA A 143 47.68 29.36 0.55
C ALA A 143 49.20 29.26 0.40
N ASP A 144 49.74 28.07 0.66
CA ASP A 144 51.16 27.78 0.49
C ASP A 144 51.46 27.79 -1.01
N ALA A 145 51.96 28.93 -1.48
CA ALA A 145 52.00 29.27 -2.89
C ALA A 145 53.10 28.47 -3.60
N ALA A 146 52.74 27.28 -4.10
CA ALA A 146 53.54 26.51 -5.03
C ALA A 146 53.99 27.43 -6.17
N LYS A 147 55.30 27.74 -6.22
CA LYS A 147 55.87 28.66 -7.20
C LYS A 147 55.54 28.18 -8.61
N PRO A 148 54.89 29.00 -9.47
CA PRO A 148 54.58 28.59 -10.83
C PRO A 148 55.89 28.32 -11.58
N THR A 149 56.04 27.09 -12.06
CA THR A 149 57.22 26.66 -12.83
C THR A 149 57.14 27.20 -14.25
N ALA A 150 57.68 28.40 -14.44
CA ALA A 150 58.05 28.97 -15.74
C ALA A 150 56.95 28.93 -16.84
N SER A 151 55.82 29.60 -16.61
CA SER A 151 54.97 30.06 -17.70
C SER A 151 55.75 31.03 -18.60
N VAL A 152 55.62 30.91 -19.93
CA VAL A 152 56.28 31.84 -20.86
C VAL A 152 55.58 33.19 -20.79
N SER A 153 56.24 34.24 -20.31
CA SER A 153 55.64 35.57 -20.27
C SER A 153 55.30 36.06 -21.68
N ASP A 154 54.23 36.84 -21.85
CA ASP A 154 53.87 37.40 -23.16
C ASP A 154 55.02 38.19 -23.80
N THR A 155 55.91 38.79 -23.00
CA THR A 155 57.14 39.42 -23.48
C THR A 155 58.10 38.45 -24.17
N LEU A 156 58.26 37.23 -23.64
CA LEU A 156 59.08 36.16 -24.23
C LEU A 156 58.37 35.50 -25.43
N PHE A 157 57.04 35.33 -25.37
CA PHE A 157 56.29 34.84 -26.52
C PHE A 157 56.36 35.83 -27.70
N ASN A 158 56.24 37.13 -27.43
CA ASN A 158 56.33 38.17 -28.46
C ASN A 158 57.75 38.31 -29.05
N SER A 159 58.83 38.11 -28.27
CA SER A 159 60.17 38.02 -28.86
C SER A 159 60.30 36.77 -29.74
N LEU A 160 59.86 35.60 -29.29
CA LEU A 160 59.88 34.37 -30.10
C LEU A 160 59.04 34.49 -31.38
N GLU A 161 57.91 35.20 -31.37
CA GLU A 161 57.12 35.48 -32.58
C GLU A 161 57.83 36.46 -33.54
N ARG A 162 58.66 37.38 -33.03
CA ARG A 162 59.49 38.25 -33.87
C ARG A 162 60.66 37.48 -34.47
N ASP A 163 61.40 36.76 -33.64
CA ASP A 163 62.59 36.00 -34.04
C ASP A 163 62.20 34.87 -35.03
N PHE A 164 61.00 34.29 -34.88
CA PHE A 164 60.39 33.41 -35.88
C PHE A 164 60.17 34.09 -37.24
N LYS A 165 59.68 35.34 -37.27
CA LYS A 165 59.48 36.10 -38.51
C LYS A 165 60.79 36.48 -39.17
N GLU A 166 61.80 36.86 -38.38
CA GLU A 166 63.15 37.15 -38.86
C GLU A 166 63.79 35.88 -39.48
N ALA A 167 63.67 34.71 -38.83
CA ALA A 167 64.14 33.43 -39.38
C ALA A 167 63.36 32.98 -40.63
N MET A 168 62.04 33.15 -40.67
CA MET A 168 61.21 32.79 -41.83
C MET A 168 61.47 33.69 -43.05
N ALA A 169 61.94 34.93 -42.84
CA ALA A 169 62.40 35.83 -43.90
C ALA A 169 63.82 35.49 -44.38
N ALA A 170 64.72 35.10 -43.46
CA ALA A 170 66.06 34.61 -43.82
C ALA A 170 66.03 33.29 -44.62
N LEU A 171 64.99 32.48 -44.44
CA LEU A 171 64.71 31.26 -45.22
C LEU A 171 63.93 31.51 -46.53
N ASP A 172 63.65 32.76 -46.89
CA ASP A 172 62.87 33.11 -48.09
C ASP A 172 63.78 33.33 -49.32
N GLY A 173 64.49 32.27 -49.72
CA GLY A 173 65.39 32.32 -50.88
C GLY A 173 66.06 31.01 -51.28
N GLU A 174 66.22 30.04 -50.37
CA GLU A 174 66.88 28.75 -50.65
C GLU A 174 65.88 27.58 -50.68
N GLU A 175 65.57 27.05 -51.87
CA GLU A 175 64.65 25.91 -52.04
C GLU A 175 65.10 24.65 -51.26
N SER A 176 66.42 24.45 -51.11
CA SER A 176 67.02 23.36 -50.34
C SER A 176 66.63 23.35 -48.86
N LEU A 177 66.26 24.50 -48.29
CA LEU A 177 65.85 24.63 -46.88
C LEU A 177 64.32 24.63 -46.69
N GLY A 178 63.54 24.47 -47.77
CA GLY A 178 62.07 24.48 -47.72
C GLY A 178 61.46 23.46 -46.75
N HIS A 179 62.10 22.31 -46.54
CA HIS A 179 61.66 21.32 -45.54
C HIS A 179 61.84 21.84 -44.11
N PHE A 180 62.99 22.43 -43.77
CA PHE A 180 63.24 23.03 -42.45
C PHE A 180 62.28 24.19 -42.17
N ARG A 181 62.00 25.02 -43.19
CA ARG A 181 60.99 26.09 -43.12
C ARG A 181 59.61 25.54 -42.74
N LEU A 182 59.20 24.42 -43.34
CA LEU A 182 57.93 23.73 -43.05
C LEU A 182 57.88 23.14 -41.63
N GLU A 183 58.95 22.50 -41.15
CA GLU A 183 58.99 21.98 -39.77
C GLU A 183 59.06 23.10 -38.73
N TYR A 184 59.80 24.18 -39.00
CA TYR A 184 59.87 25.35 -38.11
C TYR A 184 58.52 26.07 -38.03
N GLU A 185 57.78 26.20 -39.14
CA GLU A 185 56.42 26.74 -39.12
C GLU A 185 55.44 25.82 -38.35
N LYS A 186 55.54 24.49 -38.50
CA LYS A 186 54.75 23.55 -37.69
C LYS A 186 55.03 23.70 -36.20
N LEU A 187 56.30 23.81 -35.80
CA LEU A 187 56.70 24.02 -34.40
C LEU A 187 56.16 25.34 -33.84
N TYR A 188 56.28 26.45 -34.59
CA TYR A 188 55.73 27.73 -34.17
C TYR A 188 54.20 27.73 -34.09
N ARG A 189 53.50 27.09 -35.05
CA ARG A 189 52.04 26.87 -34.98
C ARG A 189 51.63 26.04 -33.76
N ALA A 190 52.44 25.07 -33.34
CA ALA A 190 52.21 24.30 -32.12
C ALA A 190 52.43 25.13 -30.85
N LEU A 191 53.54 25.88 -30.78
CA LEU A 191 53.86 26.80 -29.68
C LEU A 191 52.75 27.86 -29.49
N LYS A 192 52.30 28.47 -30.59
CA LYS A 192 51.23 29.48 -30.57
C LYS A 192 49.91 28.92 -30.06
N LYS A 193 49.55 27.69 -30.47
CA LYS A 193 48.37 26.98 -29.93
C LYS A 193 48.51 26.69 -28.43
N SER A 194 49.70 26.25 -28.00
CA SER A 194 49.99 26.00 -26.58
C SER A 194 49.79 27.28 -25.75
N HIS A 195 50.38 28.40 -26.19
CA HIS A 195 50.26 29.70 -25.51
C HIS A 195 48.81 30.20 -25.43
N THR A 196 48.01 30.03 -26.50
CA THR A 196 46.58 30.37 -26.43
C THR A 196 45.82 29.48 -25.45
N SER A 197 46.08 28.16 -25.42
CA SER A 197 45.42 27.26 -24.46
C SER A 197 45.87 27.48 -23.02
N GLU A 198 47.13 27.86 -22.79
CA GLU A 198 47.64 28.22 -21.45
C GLU A 198 46.92 29.49 -20.94
N ASN A 199 46.81 30.52 -21.77
CA ASN A 199 46.07 31.74 -21.44
C ASN A 199 44.57 31.48 -21.20
N GLU A 200 43.92 30.64 -22.02
CA GLU A 200 42.53 30.21 -21.78
C GLU A 200 42.38 29.53 -20.41
N ILE A 201 43.24 28.56 -20.08
CA ILE A 201 43.25 27.87 -18.77
C ILE A 201 43.52 28.86 -17.63
N VAL A 202 44.45 29.81 -17.78
CA VAL A 202 44.72 30.85 -16.78
C VAL A 202 43.48 31.73 -16.54
N THR A 203 42.75 32.13 -17.58
CA THR A 203 41.50 32.91 -17.40
C THR A 203 40.39 32.09 -16.71
N GLN A 204 40.26 30.80 -17.02
CA GLN A 204 39.32 29.91 -16.33
C GLN A 204 39.69 29.72 -14.85
N CYS A 205 40.96 29.53 -14.53
CA CYS A 205 41.46 29.47 -13.15
C CYS A 205 41.19 30.78 -12.38
N GLN A 206 41.33 31.95 -13.02
CA GLN A 206 40.99 33.23 -12.41
C GLN A 206 39.48 33.36 -12.15
N GLN A 207 38.63 32.95 -13.09
CA GLN A 207 37.17 32.94 -12.93
C GLN A 207 36.74 32.02 -11.79
N LEU A 208 37.21 30.76 -11.77
CA LEU A 208 36.95 29.80 -10.70
C LEU A 208 37.43 30.29 -9.32
N THR A 209 38.55 31.03 -9.27
CA THR A 209 39.04 31.66 -8.04
C THR A 209 38.11 32.78 -7.57
N GLN A 210 37.60 33.62 -8.47
CA GLN A 210 36.61 34.65 -8.14
C GLN A 210 35.28 34.05 -7.68
N GLU A 211 34.83 32.95 -8.30
CA GLU A 211 33.63 32.20 -7.88
C GLU A 211 33.81 31.57 -6.50
N LEU A 212 34.97 30.96 -6.21
CA LEU A 212 35.31 30.44 -4.88
C LEU A 212 35.26 31.53 -3.82
N LEU A 213 35.85 32.71 -4.07
CA LEU A 213 35.79 33.86 -3.16
C LEU A 213 34.36 34.38 -2.98
N SER A 214 33.57 34.48 -4.06
CA SER A 214 32.16 34.85 -4.02
C SER A 214 31.33 33.86 -3.18
N ASN A 215 31.57 32.56 -3.35
CA ASN A 215 30.85 31.51 -2.64
C ASN A 215 31.29 31.42 -1.16
N ALA A 216 32.57 31.67 -0.85
CA ALA A 216 33.05 31.82 0.53
C ALA A 216 32.38 33.01 1.24
N ALA A 217 32.22 34.16 0.56
CA ALA A 217 31.53 35.32 1.10
C ALA A 217 30.03 35.03 1.36
N LYS A 218 29.33 34.39 0.42
CA LYS A 218 27.94 33.92 0.61
C LYS A 218 27.82 32.95 1.78
N MET A 219 28.77 32.01 1.93
CA MET A 219 28.80 31.05 3.02
C MET A 219 28.99 31.74 4.39
N GLN A 220 29.88 32.73 4.49
CA GLN A 220 30.03 33.54 5.71
C GLN A 220 28.77 34.36 6.03
N ALA A 221 28.07 34.88 5.03
CA ALA A 221 26.79 35.58 5.24
C ALA A 221 25.70 34.63 5.77
N ALA A 222 25.58 33.43 5.19
CA ALA A 222 24.65 32.39 5.66
C ALA A 222 24.95 31.95 7.11
N VAL A 223 26.22 31.78 7.47
CA VAL A 223 26.64 31.46 8.86
C VAL A 223 26.26 32.58 9.84
N LYS A 224 26.41 33.85 9.46
CA LYS A 224 25.99 34.99 10.30
C LYS A 224 24.48 35.06 10.50
N LEU A 225 23.69 34.76 9.46
CA LEU A 225 22.22 34.68 9.57
C LEU A 225 21.82 33.54 10.53
N ALA A 226 22.38 32.34 10.36
CA ALA A 226 22.11 31.20 11.24
C ALA A 226 22.50 31.45 12.71
N GLN A 227 23.55 32.26 12.96
CA GLN A 227 23.90 32.72 14.32
C GLN A 227 22.85 33.69 14.89
N GLY A 228 22.31 34.60 14.06
CA GLY A 228 21.18 35.45 14.41
C GLY A 228 19.94 34.63 14.76
N ASP A 229 19.55 33.69 13.91
CA ASP A 229 18.42 32.78 14.13
C ASP A 229 18.57 32.01 15.45
N HIS A 230 19.76 31.49 15.73
CA HIS A 230 20.04 30.79 17.00
C HIS A 230 19.78 31.67 18.24
N SER A 231 20.16 32.95 18.18
CA SER A 231 19.93 33.92 19.27
C SER A 231 18.43 34.22 19.48
N THR A 232 17.64 34.30 18.41
CA THR A 232 16.18 34.49 18.51
C THR A 232 15.49 33.23 19.05
N ILE A 233 15.93 32.04 18.63
CA ILE A 233 15.44 30.76 19.15
C ILE A 233 15.74 30.62 20.65
N GLU A 234 16.90 31.08 21.13
CA GLU A 234 17.18 31.13 22.56
C GLU A 234 16.29 32.12 23.32
N ALA A 235 15.99 33.29 22.75
CA ALA A 235 15.10 34.28 23.37
C ALA A 235 13.69 33.71 23.52
N LEU A 236 13.13 33.14 22.44
CA LEU A 236 11.80 32.53 22.43
C LEU A 236 11.71 31.33 23.38
N LYS A 237 12.75 30.50 23.51
CA LYS A 237 12.81 29.44 24.54
C LYS A 237 12.71 30.01 25.96
N LYS A 238 13.44 31.09 26.27
CA LYS A 238 13.40 31.77 27.57
C LYS A 238 12.04 32.43 27.85
N GLU A 239 11.29 32.80 26.81
CA GLU A 239 9.92 33.32 26.95
C GLU A 239 8.89 32.20 27.16
N ILE A 240 9.03 31.08 26.45
CA ILE A 240 8.25 29.86 26.70
C ILE A 240 8.45 29.38 28.15
N GLU A 241 9.69 29.31 28.64
CA GLU A 241 9.95 28.97 30.06
C GLU A 241 9.28 29.93 31.06
N LYS A 242 9.19 31.24 30.76
CA LYS A 242 8.48 32.19 31.60
C LYS A 242 6.96 31.91 31.59
N ALA A 243 6.39 31.62 30.42
CA ALA A 243 4.98 31.30 30.26
C ALA A 243 4.58 29.99 30.96
N TRP A 244 5.45 28.97 30.96
CA TRP A 244 5.23 27.76 31.76
C TRP A 244 5.22 28.07 33.27
N ARG A 245 6.22 28.83 33.76
CA ARG A 245 6.27 29.23 35.19
C ARG A 245 5.06 30.06 35.63
N THR A 246 4.47 30.90 34.77
CA THR A 246 3.23 31.62 35.11
C THR A 246 2.00 30.73 35.12
N VAL A 247 1.94 29.68 34.27
CA VAL A 247 0.91 28.63 34.32
C VAL A 247 1.03 27.80 35.59
N ASP A 248 2.23 27.40 36.00
CA ASP A 248 2.45 26.65 37.25
C ASP A 248 1.99 27.46 38.48
N VAL A 249 2.35 28.75 38.54
CA VAL A 249 1.89 29.68 39.60
C VAL A 249 0.38 29.93 39.56
N ALA A 250 -0.27 29.80 38.40
CA ALA A 250 -1.74 29.87 38.30
C ALA A 250 -2.39 28.57 38.81
N ASN A 251 -1.84 27.41 38.46
CA ASN A 251 -2.30 26.09 38.92
C ASN A 251 -2.16 25.97 40.45
N GLU A 252 -1.05 26.42 41.05
CA GLU A 252 -0.90 26.46 42.51
C GLU A 252 -1.95 27.35 43.20
N LYS A 253 -2.38 28.45 42.57
CA LYS A 253 -3.43 29.33 43.12
C LYS A 253 -4.81 28.67 43.05
N ASP A 254 -5.12 28.01 41.94
CA ASP A 254 -6.38 27.25 41.79
C ASP A 254 -6.44 26.04 42.74
N GLN A 255 -5.33 25.34 42.94
CA GLN A 255 -5.18 24.28 43.95
C GLN A 255 -5.56 24.78 45.35
N ARG A 256 -4.95 25.90 45.80
CA ARG A 256 -5.24 26.52 47.11
C ARG A 256 -6.68 27.03 47.21
N ALA A 257 -7.24 27.56 46.12
CA ALA A 257 -8.65 27.99 46.08
C ALA A 257 -9.61 26.80 46.24
N ARG A 258 -9.34 25.66 45.60
CA ARG A 258 -10.12 24.42 45.76
C ARG A 258 -10.06 23.86 47.19
N GLU A 259 -8.90 23.97 47.84
CA GLU A 259 -8.70 23.59 49.24
C GLU A 259 -9.50 24.50 50.19
N MET A 260 -9.50 25.82 49.96
CA MET A 260 -10.32 26.78 50.72
C MET A 260 -11.84 26.58 50.50
N VAL A 261 -12.27 26.25 49.28
CA VAL A 261 -13.67 25.88 49.00
C VAL A 261 -14.06 24.56 49.71
N LYS A 262 -13.09 23.69 50.03
CA LYS A 262 -13.33 22.46 50.79
C LYS A 262 -13.53 22.75 52.28
N THR A 263 -12.74 23.62 52.90
CA THR A 263 -12.92 23.99 54.33
C THR A 263 -14.23 24.75 54.56
N LEU A 264 -14.53 25.74 53.72
CA LEU A 264 -15.78 26.50 53.79
C LEU A 264 -17.04 25.59 53.67
N LYS A 265 -16.96 24.50 52.90
CA LYS A 265 -18.04 23.50 52.82
C LYS A 265 -18.19 22.64 54.07
N GLN A 266 -17.11 22.41 54.82
CA GLN A 266 -17.16 21.70 56.11
C GLN A 266 -17.69 22.62 57.22
N GLU A 267 -17.36 23.91 57.18
CA GLU A 267 -17.89 24.95 58.08
C GLU A 267 -19.40 25.18 57.86
N ILE A 268 -19.87 25.20 56.61
CA ILE A 268 -21.31 25.24 56.31
C ILE A 268 -22.04 24.02 56.90
N GLN A 269 -21.42 22.83 56.86
CA GLN A 269 -22.03 21.61 57.41
C GLN A 269 -22.07 21.61 58.96
N SER A 270 -21.08 22.18 59.65
CA SER A 270 -21.12 22.30 61.12
C SER A 270 -22.12 23.37 61.58
N LEU A 271 -22.20 24.50 60.88
CA LEU A 271 -23.20 25.55 61.15
C LEU A 271 -24.63 25.04 60.91
N GLN A 272 -24.86 24.26 59.85
CA GLN A 272 -26.15 23.61 59.59
C GLN A 272 -26.54 22.60 60.68
N SER A 273 -25.58 21.97 61.35
CA SER A 273 -25.86 21.10 62.51
C SER A 273 -26.32 21.91 63.73
N MET A 274 -25.65 23.02 64.05
CA MET A 274 -26.00 23.83 65.24
C MET A 274 -27.35 24.56 65.11
N MET A 275 -27.84 24.78 63.90
CA MET A 275 -29.17 25.39 63.67
C MET A 275 -30.35 24.45 63.95
N HIS A 276 -30.14 23.14 64.20
CA HIS A 276 -31.24 22.18 64.36
C HIS A 276 -31.70 22.00 65.81
N ASP A 277 -30.84 22.32 66.80
CA ASP A 277 -31.00 21.87 68.20
C ASP A 277 -31.64 22.92 69.14
N GLY A 278 -32.28 23.98 68.63
CA GLY A 278 -32.80 25.05 69.50
C GLY A 278 -33.96 25.89 68.96
N THR A 279 -35.20 25.53 69.33
CA THR A 279 -36.34 26.48 69.52
C THR A 279 -37.58 25.79 70.13
N SER A 280 -38.04 26.21 71.32
CA SER A 280 -39.38 25.86 71.84
C SER A 280 -39.82 26.72 73.04
N LEU A 281 -41.02 27.34 72.94
CA LEU A 281 -41.87 27.89 74.04
C LEU A 281 -41.31 29.07 74.89
N SER A 282 -42.11 29.99 75.48
CA SER A 282 -43.55 30.28 75.34
C SER A 282 -43.93 31.71 75.83
N THR A 283 -44.99 32.29 75.24
CA THR A 283 -46.15 33.06 75.83
C THR A 283 -46.09 33.58 77.29
N ASP A 284 -46.64 34.74 77.70
CA ASP A 284 -47.34 35.84 77.00
C ASP A 284 -47.61 37.07 77.93
N HIS A 285 -48.25 38.12 77.40
CA HIS A 285 -49.02 39.16 78.13
C HIS A 285 -48.32 40.35 78.85
N THR A 286 -47.23 40.89 78.30
CA THR A 286 -47.03 42.38 78.28
C THR A 286 -47.70 43.03 77.06
N SER A 287 -48.66 42.31 76.44
CA SER A 287 -48.76 42.29 74.98
C SER A 287 -49.16 43.63 74.36
N THR A 288 -50.23 44.30 74.80
CA THR A 288 -50.92 45.29 73.96
C THR A 288 -50.15 46.60 73.72
N LEU A 289 -49.40 47.09 74.70
CA LEU A 289 -48.66 48.36 74.58
C LEU A 289 -47.25 48.15 74.02
N GLU A 290 -46.64 46.98 74.26
CA GLU A 290 -45.43 46.57 73.54
C GLU A 290 -45.75 46.21 72.09
N GLN A 291 -46.88 45.54 71.80
CA GLN A 291 -47.39 45.25 70.46
C GLN A 291 -47.45 46.53 69.63
N LEU A 292 -48.15 47.59 70.05
CA LEU A 292 -48.20 48.82 69.23
C LEU A 292 -46.83 49.48 68.98
N LYS A 293 -45.83 49.27 69.84
CA LYS A 293 -44.44 49.73 69.60
C LYS A 293 -43.61 48.77 68.76
N LEU A 294 -43.80 47.46 68.92
CA LEU A 294 -43.23 46.40 68.10
C LEU A 294 -43.81 46.42 66.69
N ASP A 295 -45.09 46.72 66.53
CA ASP A 295 -45.82 46.75 65.27
C ASP A 295 -45.54 48.03 64.50
N ASN A 296 -45.37 49.18 65.17
CA ASN A 296 -44.85 50.39 64.51
C ASN A 296 -43.38 50.22 64.11
N LYS A 297 -42.54 49.59 64.97
CA LYS A 297 -41.17 49.20 64.59
C LYS A 297 -41.12 48.14 63.50
N ARG A 298 -42.04 47.17 63.49
CA ARG A 298 -42.18 46.15 62.44
C ARG A 298 -42.58 46.80 61.14
N LEU A 299 -43.62 47.63 61.10
CA LEU A 299 -44.03 48.35 59.90
C LEU A 299 -42.92 49.28 59.38
N LEU A 300 -42.04 49.80 60.25
CA LEU A 300 -40.82 50.51 59.83
C LEU A 300 -39.75 49.56 59.29
N THR A 301 -39.41 48.45 59.96
CA THR A 301 -38.41 47.49 59.46
C THR A 301 -38.88 46.72 58.24
N GLU A 302 -40.17 46.39 58.14
CA GLU A 302 -40.86 45.84 56.98
C GLU A 302 -40.93 46.90 55.87
N GLY A 303 -41.17 48.17 56.20
CA GLY A 303 -41.06 49.28 55.24
C GLY A 303 -39.66 49.41 54.66
N GLU A 304 -38.64 49.37 55.51
CA GLU A 304 -37.22 49.36 55.10
C GLU A 304 -36.81 48.08 54.36
N ASP A 305 -37.32 46.91 54.76
CA ASP A 305 -36.98 45.63 54.14
C ASP A 305 -37.75 45.44 52.83
N MET A 306 -38.92 46.05 52.68
CA MET A 306 -39.63 46.17 51.41
C MET A 306 -38.96 47.21 50.49
N THR A 307 -38.40 48.31 50.99
CA THR A 307 -37.57 49.19 50.13
C THR A 307 -36.24 48.54 49.77
N LYS A 308 -35.56 47.82 50.68
CA LYS A 308 -34.38 46.97 50.35
C LYS A 308 -34.74 45.89 49.32
N GLN A 309 -35.94 45.29 49.40
CA GLN A 309 -36.44 44.36 48.36
C GLN A 309 -36.70 45.07 47.04
N VAL A 310 -37.32 46.26 47.02
CA VAL A 310 -37.49 47.05 45.79
C VAL A 310 -36.15 47.49 45.20
N GLU A 311 -35.16 47.88 46.01
CA GLU A 311 -33.79 48.19 45.56
C GLU A 311 -33.04 46.97 45.02
N THR A 312 -33.19 45.80 45.63
CA THR A 312 -32.58 44.56 45.12
C THR A 312 -33.29 44.09 43.85
N TYR A 313 -34.62 44.09 43.80
CA TYR A 313 -35.36 43.77 42.57
C TYR A 313 -35.11 44.77 41.43
N THR A 314 -34.99 46.08 41.69
CA THR A 314 -34.63 47.06 40.64
C THR A 314 -33.20 46.92 40.18
N ARG A 315 -32.25 46.64 41.08
CA ARG A 315 -30.86 46.28 40.73
C ARG A 315 -30.80 45.00 39.89
N GLU A 316 -31.52 43.95 40.29
CA GLU A 316 -31.68 42.73 39.50
C GLU A 316 -32.34 42.99 38.14
N MET A 317 -33.34 43.88 38.04
CA MET A 317 -33.91 44.23 36.74
C MET A 317 -32.92 45.01 35.87
N ALA A 318 -32.07 45.87 36.44
CA ALA A 318 -31.00 46.55 35.71
C ALA A 318 -29.93 45.55 35.21
N GLU A 319 -29.54 44.58 36.04
CA GLU A 319 -28.60 43.51 35.67
C GLU A 319 -29.20 42.54 34.63
N ARG A 320 -30.48 42.17 34.78
CA ARG A 320 -31.21 41.34 33.81
C ARG A 320 -31.46 42.06 32.48
N THR A 321 -31.71 43.38 32.49
CA THR A 321 -31.86 44.15 31.23
C THR A 321 -30.51 44.39 30.55
N SER A 322 -29.44 44.64 31.30
CA SER A 322 -28.06 44.69 30.79
C SER A 322 -27.62 43.36 30.16
N THR A 323 -27.81 42.24 30.87
CA THR A 323 -27.50 40.91 30.34
C THR A 323 -28.39 40.51 29.16
N LEU A 324 -29.66 40.90 29.12
CA LEU A 324 -30.50 40.73 27.93
C LEU A 324 -30.02 41.58 26.73
N ALA A 325 -29.41 42.75 26.97
CA ALA A 325 -28.83 43.56 25.90
C ALA A 325 -27.55 42.92 25.33
N THR A 326 -26.64 42.43 26.19
CA THR A 326 -25.41 41.74 25.74
C THR A 326 -25.70 40.38 25.12
N LEU A 327 -26.72 39.66 25.60
CA LEU A 327 -27.19 38.43 24.95
C LEU A 327 -27.80 38.70 23.57
N LYS A 328 -28.56 39.80 23.40
CA LYS A 328 -29.09 40.18 22.08
C LYS A 328 -27.97 40.45 21.08
N THR A 329 -27.00 41.32 21.41
CA THR A 329 -25.88 41.62 20.50
C THR A 329 -25.02 40.39 20.22
N ALA A 330 -24.82 39.50 21.20
CA ALA A 330 -24.16 38.21 20.97
C ALA A 330 -24.96 37.29 20.04
N THR A 331 -26.29 37.21 20.15
CA THR A 331 -27.12 36.43 19.20
C THR A 331 -27.14 37.03 17.80
N GLU A 332 -27.12 38.36 17.67
CA GLU A 332 -27.04 39.04 16.37
C GLU A 332 -25.69 38.80 15.69
N ALA A 333 -24.58 38.86 16.43
CA ALA A 333 -23.25 38.48 15.96
C ALA A 333 -23.22 37.00 15.51
N ALA A 334 -23.70 36.07 16.33
CA ALA A 334 -23.78 34.65 15.97
C ALA A 334 -24.67 34.37 14.74
N VAL A 335 -25.73 35.16 14.52
CA VAL A 335 -26.55 35.09 13.31
C VAL A 335 -25.80 35.63 12.09
N GLN A 336 -24.96 36.67 12.23
CA GLN A 336 -24.09 37.16 11.16
C GLN A 336 -22.99 36.14 10.81
N GLU A 337 -22.30 35.58 11.81
CA GLU A 337 -21.32 34.50 11.61
C GLU A 337 -21.95 33.30 10.93
N ARG A 338 -23.16 32.87 11.35
CA ARG A 338 -23.88 31.77 10.71
C ARG A 338 -24.21 32.04 9.24
N LYS A 339 -24.47 33.29 8.84
CA LYS A 339 -24.64 33.68 7.43
C LYS A 339 -23.31 33.61 6.66
N LEU A 340 -22.21 34.11 7.23
CA LEU A 340 -20.88 34.03 6.62
C LEU A 340 -20.42 32.57 6.44
N LEU A 341 -20.66 31.73 7.44
CA LEU A 341 -20.38 30.28 7.39
C LEU A 341 -21.26 29.56 6.36
N ALA A 342 -22.54 29.94 6.22
CA ALA A 342 -23.42 29.39 5.18
C ALA A 342 -22.90 29.75 3.77
N ASN A 343 -22.56 31.01 3.52
CA ASN A 343 -22.01 31.47 2.25
C ASN A 343 -20.67 30.77 1.91
N ARG A 344 -19.78 30.61 2.91
CA ARG A 344 -18.52 29.86 2.74
C ARG A 344 -18.75 28.39 2.42
N LEU A 345 -19.73 27.76 3.08
CA LEU A 345 -20.10 26.36 2.84
C LEU A 345 -20.73 26.17 1.44
N GLU A 346 -21.46 27.17 0.94
CA GLU A 346 -21.96 27.18 -0.44
C GLU A 346 -20.83 27.35 -1.47
N LEU A 347 -19.84 28.22 -1.23
CA LEU A 347 -18.65 28.34 -2.07
C LEU A 347 -17.89 27.00 -2.15
N VAL A 348 -17.61 26.37 -1.01
CA VAL A 348 -16.94 25.06 -0.94
C VAL A 348 -17.74 23.96 -1.65
N ARG A 349 -19.08 24.01 -1.62
CA ARG A 349 -19.93 23.10 -2.43
C ARG A 349 -19.79 23.36 -3.93
N GLN A 350 -19.67 24.61 -4.37
CA GLN A 350 -19.44 24.94 -5.79
C GLN A 350 -18.05 24.48 -6.24
N GLU A 351 -17.02 24.66 -5.40
CA GLU A 351 -15.66 24.19 -5.65
C GLU A 351 -15.60 22.66 -5.72
N TYR A 352 -16.15 21.95 -4.73
CA TYR A 352 -16.29 20.49 -4.74
C TYR A 352 -17.00 19.96 -5.99
N ASN A 353 -18.08 20.63 -6.42
CA ASN A 353 -18.79 20.25 -7.65
C ASN A 353 -17.95 20.51 -8.92
N ARG A 354 -17.12 21.56 -8.95
CA ARG A 354 -16.17 21.80 -10.06
C ARG A 354 -15.07 20.73 -10.10
N GLU A 355 -14.46 20.42 -8.97
CA GLU A 355 -13.45 19.36 -8.86
C GLU A 355 -14.01 17.99 -9.22
N ARG A 356 -15.21 17.65 -8.71
CA ARG A 356 -15.93 16.43 -9.06
C ARG A 356 -16.16 16.34 -10.57
N ASN A 357 -16.67 17.40 -11.20
CA ASN A 357 -16.91 17.42 -12.64
C ASN A 357 -15.61 17.35 -13.47
N ALA A 358 -14.51 17.94 -12.98
CA ALA A 358 -13.19 17.80 -13.59
C ALA A 358 -12.66 16.35 -13.47
N ARG A 359 -12.84 15.73 -12.30
CA ARG A 359 -12.50 14.33 -12.05
C ARG A 359 -13.32 13.36 -12.90
N GLU A 360 -14.63 13.54 -13.02
CA GLU A 360 -15.48 12.69 -13.87
C GLU A 360 -15.07 12.77 -15.35
N ARG A 361 -14.63 13.94 -15.84
CA ARG A 361 -14.03 14.11 -17.18
C ARG A 361 -12.67 13.40 -17.31
N ALA A 362 -11.78 13.54 -16.34
CA ALA A 362 -10.49 12.87 -16.33
C ALA A 362 -10.66 11.33 -16.27
N GLU A 363 -11.59 10.83 -15.46
CA GLU A 363 -11.93 9.40 -15.41
C GLU A 363 -12.53 8.90 -16.73
N TYR A 364 -13.31 9.71 -17.45
CA TYR A 364 -13.78 9.39 -18.80
C TYR A 364 -12.59 9.28 -19.78
N GLN A 365 -11.70 10.28 -19.81
CA GLN A 365 -10.50 10.27 -20.66
C GLN A 365 -9.58 9.08 -20.36
N CYS A 366 -9.38 8.75 -19.08
CA CYS A 366 -8.63 7.56 -18.68
C CYS A 366 -9.30 6.25 -19.16
N ARG A 367 -10.63 6.15 -19.16
CA ARG A 367 -11.36 4.98 -19.69
C ARG A 367 -11.22 4.88 -21.22
N GLU A 368 -11.25 6.01 -21.93
CA GLU A 368 -11.01 6.07 -23.38
C GLU A 368 -9.56 5.68 -23.74
N LEU A 369 -8.57 6.20 -23.00
CA LEU A 369 -7.17 5.81 -23.14
C LEU A 369 -6.96 4.31 -22.82
N LEU A 370 -7.59 3.76 -21.78
CA LEU A 370 -7.55 2.32 -21.48
C LEU A 370 -8.20 1.46 -22.58
N LEU A 371 -9.22 1.97 -23.28
CA LEU A 371 -9.79 1.28 -24.45
C LEU A 371 -8.83 1.31 -25.64
N THR A 372 -8.22 2.47 -25.94
CA THR A 372 -7.23 2.54 -27.03
C THR A 372 -5.99 1.69 -26.75
N LEU A 373 -5.47 1.69 -25.52
CA LEU A 373 -4.40 0.77 -25.08
C LEU A 373 -4.80 -0.69 -25.31
N LYS A 374 -5.99 -1.13 -24.89
CA LYS A 374 -6.48 -2.50 -25.14
C LYS A 374 -6.62 -2.86 -26.62
N THR A 375 -6.89 -1.90 -27.50
CA THR A 375 -6.84 -2.16 -28.95
C THR A 375 -5.41 -2.26 -29.48
N ARG A 376 -4.45 -1.51 -28.90
CA ARG A 376 -3.02 -1.57 -29.26
C ARG A 376 -2.34 -2.83 -28.73
N GLU A 377 -2.67 -3.26 -27.51
CA GLU A 377 -2.26 -4.55 -26.94
C GLU A 377 -2.65 -5.71 -27.86
N LYS A 378 -3.93 -5.77 -28.27
CA LYS A 378 -4.41 -6.79 -29.24
C LYS A 378 -3.68 -6.70 -30.58
N ALA A 379 -3.49 -5.50 -31.13
CA ALA A 379 -2.78 -5.31 -32.40
C ALA A 379 -1.27 -5.63 -32.30
N LEU A 380 -0.67 -5.55 -31.11
CA LEU A 380 0.69 -6.01 -30.85
C LEU A 380 0.75 -7.53 -30.69
N GLN A 381 -0.22 -8.14 -29.99
CA GLN A 381 -0.31 -9.59 -29.84
C GLN A 381 -0.56 -10.27 -31.19
N GLU A 382 -1.48 -9.76 -32.02
CA GLU A 382 -1.66 -10.19 -33.41
C GLU A 382 -0.40 -10.05 -34.28
N ARG A 383 0.52 -9.13 -33.94
CA ARG A 383 1.82 -9.00 -34.62
C ARG A 383 2.86 -9.97 -34.09
N GLN A 384 2.86 -10.27 -32.79
CA GLN A 384 3.70 -11.31 -32.17
C GLN A 384 3.30 -12.71 -32.66
N ASP A 385 1.99 -12.99 -32.76
CA ASP A 385 1.47 -14.22 -33.36
C ASP A 385 1.91 -14.35 -34.83
N ARG A 386 1.84 -13.25 -35.62
CA ARG A 386 2.34 -13.24 -37.00
C ARG A 386 3.86 -13.47 -37.06
N LEU A 387 4.65 -12.80 -36.23
CA LEU A 387 6.11 -13.00 -36.17
C LEU A 387 6.48 -14.45 -35.85
N THR A 388 5.90 -15.02 -34.79
CA THR A 388 6.15 -16.42 -34.42
C THR A 388 5.71 -17.42 -35.50
N THR A 389 4.63 -17.16 -36.24
CA THR A 389 4.28 -18.00 -37.41
C THR A 389 5.26 -17.86 -38.59
N ILE A 390 5.87 -16.69 -38.77
CA ILE A 390 6.91 -16.45 -39.79
C ILE A 390 8.24 -17.09 -39.38
N GLU A 391 8.62 -16.98 -38.11
CA GLU A 391 9.80 -17.65 -37.52
C GLU A 391 9.67 -19.17 -37.64
N ALA A 392 8.53 -19.74 -37.23
CA ALA A 392 8.25 -21.17 -37.38
C ALA A 392 8.12 -21.63 -38.85
N ALA A 393 7.91 -20.72 -39.81
CA ALA A 393 7.99 -21.02 -41.24
C ALA A 393 9.46 -20.96 -41.72
N ALA A 394 10.24 -19.97 -41.27
CA ALA A 394 11.67 -19.86 -41.56
C ALA A 394 12.45 -21.08 -41.05
N GLU A 395 12.19 -21.54 -39.83
CA GLU A 395 12.78 -22.78 -39.28
C GLU A 395 12.42 -24.01 -40.12
N LYS A 396 11.17 -24.13 -40.60
CA LYS A 396 10.74 -25.21 -41.50
C LYS A 396 11.46 -25.15 -42.85
N HIS A 397 11.67 -23.96 -43.41
CA HIS A 397 12.44 -23.80 -44.64
C HIS A 397 13.93 -24.07 -44.43
N GLN A 398 14.51 -23.68 -43.29
CA GLN A 398 15.92 -23.92 -42.95
C GLN A 398 16.20 -25.41 -42.69
N THR A 399 15.31 -26.09 -41.96
CA THR A 399 15.38 -27.55 -41.76
C THR A 399 15.19 -28.30 -43.08
N ALA A 400 14.18 -27.94 -43.90
CA ALA A 400 14.00 -28.52 -45.24
C ALA A 400 15.20 -28.29 -46.16
N LEU A 401 15.83 -27.11 -46.11
CA LEU A 401 17.08 -26.83 -46.86
C LEU A 401 18.22 -27.73 -46.38
N SER A 402 18.38 -27.92 -45.07
CA SER A 402 19.37 -28.83 -44.50
C SER A 402 19.13 -30.30 -44.87
N GLU A 403 17.86 -30.72 -44.97
CA GLU A 403 17.49 -32.04 -45.49
C GLU A 403 17.82 -32.17 -46.97
N GLN A 404 17.51 -31.18 -47.80
CA GLN A 404 17.85 -31.22 -49.23
C GLN A 404 19.37 -31.23 -49.45
N GLN A 405 20.14 -30.51 -48.64
CA GLN A 405 21.61 -30.58 -48.65
C GLN A 405 22.11 -31.98 -48.27
N ARG A 406 21.58 -32.58 -47.21
CA ARG A 406 21.91 -33.98 -46.81
C ARG A 406 21.50 -34.99 -47.87
N ARG A 407 20.32 -34.85 -48.49
CA ARG A 407 19.85 -35.69 -49.60
C ARG A 407 20.77 -35.54 -50.82
N ARG A 408 21.23 -34.32 -51.15
CA ARG A 408 22.20 -34.11 -52.23
C ARG A 408 23.55 -34.75 -51.92
N GLN A 409 24.06 -34.63 -50.70
CA GLN A 409 25.30 -35.30 -50.26
C GLN A 409 25.15 -36.83 -50.32
N ALA A 410 24.03 -37.39 -49.86
CA ALA A 410 23.75 -38.81 -49.95
C ALA A 410 23.62 -39.30 -51.41
N LEU A 411 23.00 -38.52 -52.30
CA LEU A 411 22.93 -38.82 -53.73
C LEU A 411 24.30 -38.73 -54.41
N GLN A 412 25.15 -37.79 -54.02
CA GLN A 412 26.54 -37.72 -54.50
C GLN A 412 27.35 -38.94 -54.02
N GLN A 413 27.22 -39.36 -52.76
CA GLN A 413 27.83 -40.60 -52.26
C GLN A 413 27.24 -41.86 -52.92
N GLN A 414 25.95 -41.87 -53.25
CA GLN A 414 25.32 -42.95 -54.00
C GLN A 414 25.83 -43.02 -55.44
N LEU A 415 26.06 -41.89 -56.10
CA LEU A 415 26.71 -41.84 -57.42
C LEU A 415 28.16 -42.34 -57.33
N GLU A 416 28.97 -41.83 -56.39
CA GLU A 416 30.35 -42.31 -56.19
C GLU A 416 30.43 -43.81 -55.85
N THR A 417 29.44 -44.36 -55.16
CA THR A 417 29.38 -45.81 -54.87
C THR A 417 28.84 -46.59 -56.06
N ALA A 418 27.91 -46.05 -56.84
CA ALA A 418 27.43 -46.65 -58.09
C ALA A 418 28.50 -46.66 -59.19
N GLU A 419 29.36 -45.63 -59.27
CA GLU A 419 30.53 -45.58 -60.15
C GLU A 419 31.58 -46.63 -59.75
N LYS A 420 31.87 -46.77 -58.45
CA LYS A 420 32.76 -47.82 -57.92
C LYS A 420 32.17 -49.22 -58.09
N GLN A 421 30.85 -49.36 -57.97
CA GLN A 421 30.13 -50.61 -58.23
C GLN A 421 30.06 -50.92 -59.72
N LEU A 422 29.92 -49.93 -60.62
CA LEU A 422 30.05 -50.12 -62.07
C LEU A 422 31.45 -50.62 -62.41
N TYR A 423 32.50 -49.94 -61.95
CA TYR A 423 33.88 -50.37 -62.15
C TYR A 423 34.12 -51.81 -61.63
N HIS A 424 33.64 -52.14 -60.43
CA HIS A 424 33.76 -53.50 -59.88
C HIS A 424 32.82 -54.52 -60.53
N THR A 425 31.71 -54.13 -61.15
CA THR A 425 30.85 -55.05 -61.91
C THR A 425 31.30 -55.22 -63.35
N GLU A 426 31.98 -54.25 -63.96
CA GLU A 426 32.72 -54.44 -65.23
C GLU A 426 33.91 -55.38 -65.01
N GLN A 427 34.69 -55.15 -63.94
CA GLN A 427 35.79 -56.05 -63.56
C GLN A 427 35.27 -57.45 -63.20
N SER A 428 34.28 -57.55 -62.31
CA SER A 428 33.67 -58.84 -61.94
C SER A 428 32.87 -59.47 -63.08
N TYR A 429 32.42 -58.72 -64.09
CA TYR A 429 31.79 -59.31 -65.28
C TYR A 429 32.83 -60.05 -66.10
N ASN A 430 34.00 -59.45 -66.34
CA ASN A 430 35.13 -60.12 -66.98
C ASN A 430 35.55 -61.37 -66.18
N ASP A 431 35.78 -61.24 -64.88
CA ASP A 431 36.11 -62.37 -63.99
C ASP A 431 34.99 -63.44 -63.97
N SER A 432 33.73 -63.06 -64.18
CA SER A 432 32.59 -63.98 -64.26
C SER A 432 32.45 -64.66 -65.62
N VAL A 433 32.87 -64.03 -66.72
CA VAL A 433 32.93 -64.68 -68.05
C VAL A 433 33.96 -65.81 -68.00
N ASP A 434 35.12 -65.55 -67.41
CA ASP A 434 36.16 -66.56 -67.21
C ASP A 434 35.68 -67.69 -66.28
N THR A 435 35.05 -67.38 -65.14
CA THR A 435 34.62 -68.40 -64.16
C THR A 435 33.28 -69.09 -64.45
N THR A 436 32.42 -68.54 -65.32
CA THR A 436 31.19 -69.24 -65.76
C THR A 436 31.46 -70.27 -66.86
N ALA A 437 32.60 -70.20 -67.54
CA ALA A 437 33.13 -71.34 -68.29
C ALA A 437 33.41 -72.52 -67.34
N ASP A 438 34.25 -72.30 -66.33
CA ASP A 438 34.66 -73.31 -65.32
C ASP A 438 33.50 -73.93 -64.50
N LEU A 439 32.45 -73.14 -64.21
CA LEU A 439 31.37 -73.58 -63.32
C LEU A 439 30.21 -74.31 -64.02
N ASN A 440 30.00 -74.08 -65.32
CA ASN A 440 28.99 -74.82 -66.09
C ASN A 440 29.33 -76.32 -66.17
N GLU A 441 30.62 -76.68 -66.23
CA GLU A 441 31.07 -78.07 -66.17
C GLU A 441 30.73 -78.75 -64.82
N ARG A 442 30.67 -77.98 -63.73
CA ARG A 442 30.45 -78.52 -62.37
C ARG A 442 28.98 -78.65 -61.99
N LEU A 443 28.09 -77.78 -62.49
CA LEU A 443 26.68 -77.79 -62.10
C LEU A 443 25.94 -79.07 -62.54
N GLN A 444 26.23 -79.61 -63.72
CA GLN A 444 25.64 -80.88 -64.22
C GLN A 444 25.97 -82.13 -63.37
N ALA A 445 26.89 -82.01 -62.41
CA ALA A 445 27.23 -83.09 -61.48
C ALA A 445 26.35 -83.11 -60.21
N MET A 446 25.85 -81.95 -59.76
CA MET A 446 25.21 -81.82 -58.44
C MET A 446 23.69 -82.02 -58.44
N GLU A 447 22.99 -81.69 -59.52
CA GLU A 447 21.52 -81.89 -59.62
C GLU A 447 21.10 -83.35 -59.37
N LYS A 448 21.99 -84.30 -59.71
CA LYS A 448 21.83 -85.74 -59.49
C LYS A 448 21.77 -86.14 -58.01
N GLN A 449 22.24 -85.30 -57.08
CA GLN A 449 22.27 -85.62 -55.64
C GLN A 449 20.98 -85.19 -54.90
N ILE A 450 20.25 -84.19 -55.39
CA ILE A 450 19.09 -83.63 -54.68
C ILE A 450 17.90 -84.61 -54.68
N THR A 451 17.71 -85.38 -55.76
CA THR A 451 16.68 -86.45 -55.86
C THR A 451 16.90 -87.65 -54.92
N ALA A 452 17.97 -87.64 -54.11
CA ALA A 452 18.26 -88.65 -53.11
C ALA A 452 17.77 -88.28 -51.69
N THR A 453 17.56 -86.99 -51.38
CA THR A 453 17.24 -86.55 -50.01
C THR A 453 15.74 -86.55 -49.71
N GLU A 454 14.89 -86.24 -50.70
CA GLU A 454 13.43 -86.15 -50.56
C GLU A 454 12.79 -87.46 -50.03
N ARG A 455 13.39 -88.62 -50.35
CA ARG A 455 12.92 -89.94 -49.90
C ARG A 455 12.92 -90.11 -48.37
N LYS A 456 13.78 -89.40 -47.63
CA LYS A 456 13.93 -89.57 -46.16
C LYS A 456 12.84 -88.89 -45.33
N ILE A 457 11.93 -88.15 -45.96
CA ILE A 457 10.82 -87.45 -45.29
C ILE A 457 9.62 -88.39 -45.06
N LEU A 458 9.59 -89.57 -45.69
CA LEU A 458 8.49 -90.54 -45.51
C LEU A 458 8.58 -91.32 -44.19
N GLU A 459 9.80 -91.64 -43.74
CA GLU A 459 10.06 -92.61 -42.65
C GLU A 459 9.70 -92.07 -41.25
N THR A 460 9.67 -90.75 -41.06
CA THR A 460 9.39 -90.11 -39.76
C THR A 460 7.91 -90.09 -39.36
N ARG A 461 7.03 -90.74 -40.13
CA ARG A 461 5.57 -90.63 -39.99
C ARG A 461 4.93 -91.71 -39.10
N ASP A 462 5.59 -92.85 -38.92
CA ASP A 462 5.01 -94.03 -38.26
C ASP A 462 5.20 -94.07 -36.74
N GLU A 463 6.14 -93.30 -36.19
CA GLU A 463 6.51 -93.28 -34.77
C GLU A 463 5.35 -92.86 -33.83
N CYS A 464 4.36 -92.14 -34.35
CA CYS A 464 3.22 -91.60 -33.59
C CYS A 464 2.23 -92.67 -33.09
N ALA A 465 2.27 -93.91 -33.60
CA ALA A 465 1.27 -94.93 -33.31
C ALA A 465 1.39 -95.62 -31.94
N ARG A 466 2.42 -95.31 -31.13
CA ARG A 466 2.81 -96.10 -29.95
C ARG A 466 2.20 -95.64 -28.61
N VAL A 467 1.71 -94.40 -28.50
CA VAL A 467 1.39 -93.77 -27.20
C VAL A 467 0.01 -94.14 -26.63
N THR A 468 -0.95 -94.51 -27.48
CA THR A 468 -2.39 -94.67 -27.14
C THR A 468 -2.77 -96.00 -26.47
N ARG A 469 -1.86 -96.67 -25.74
CA ARG A 469 -2.08 -98.02 -25.16
C ARG A 469 -1.88 -98.14 -23.64
N ILE A 470 -1.89 -97.02 -22.90
CA ILE A 470 -1.54 -97.00 -21.46
C ILE A 470 -2.78 -96.80 -20.55
N GLU A 471 -3.89 -96.30 -21.09
CA GLU A 471 -5.02 -95.77 -20.29
C GLU A 471 -6.00 -96.85 -19.75
N GLU A 472 -5.87 -98.12 -20.15
CA GLU A 472 -6.85 -99.19 -19.83
C GLU A 472 -6.65 -99.89 -18.47
N ARG A 473 -5.56 -99.62 -17.74
CA ARG A 473 -5.13 -100.47 -16.62
C ARG A 473 -5.88 -100.23 -15.31
N ASP A 474 -6.16 -98.97 -14.97
CA ASP A 474 -6.41 -98.58 -13.57
C ASP A 474 -7.87 -98.77 -13.10
N PHE A 475 -8.74 -99.33 -13.95
CA PHE A 475 -10.17 -99.53 -13.68
C PHE A 475 -10.53 -100.78 -12.84
N ARG A 476 -9.56 -101.50 -12.27
CA ARG A 476 -9.75 -102.86 -11.70
C ARG A 476 -9.54 -103.02 -10.19
N GLU A 477 -9.14 -101.98 -9.46
CA GLU A 477 -8.87 -102.12 -8.01
C GLU A 477 -10.11 -101.94 -7.11
N PHE A 478 -11.20 -101.38 -7.63
CA PHE A 478 -12.34 -100.88 -6.84
C PHE A 478 -13.15 -101.98 -6.11
N ASP A 479 -13.19 -103.23 -6.61
CA ASP A 479 -14.08 -104.26 -6.07
C ASP A 479 -13.52 -105.07 -4.88
N ARG A 480 -12.23 -104.96 -4.54
CA ARG A 480 -11.62 -105.78 -3.48
C ARG A 480 -12.03 -105.42 -2.05
N LEU A 481 -12.44 -104.16 -1.80
CA LEU A 481 -12.67 -103.67 -0.43
C LEU A 481 -14.01 -104.12 0.20
N LYS A 482 -14.94 -104.68 -0.57
CA LYS A 482 -16.29 -105.05 -0.08
C LYS A 482 -16.32 -106.27 0.86
N GLN A 483 -15.24 -107.05 0.96
CA GLN A 483 -15.21 -108.31 1.74
C GLN A 483 -14.61 -108.20 3.16
N GLN A 484 -14.21 -107.01 3.62
CA GLN A 484 -13.54 -106.86 4.93
C GLN A 484 -14.48 -106.65 6.13
N ILE A 485 -15.79 -106.54 5.92
CA ILE A 485 -16.75 -106.08 6.94
C ILE A 485 -17.18 -107.18 7.93
N ASP A 486 -17.25 -108.45 7.51
CA ASP A 486 -17.90 -109.51 8.31
C ASP A 486 -17.11 -110.00 9.53
N ASN A 487 -15.81 -109.71 9.63
CA ASN A 487 -14.95 -110.22 10.70
C ASN A 487 -15.13 -109.53 12.07
N VAL A 488 -15.68 -108.31 12.11
CA VAL A 488 -15.75 -107.48 13.33
C VAL A 488 -16.72 -108.04 14.39
N ARG A 489 -17.68 -108.88 13.99
CA ARG A 489 -18.80 -109.35 14.82
C ARG A 489 -18.48 -110.45 15.86
N LYS A 490 -17.20 -110.70 16.17
CA LYS A 490 -16.79 -111.80 17.09
C LYS A 490 -16.05 -111.35 18.35
N ASP A 491 -15.65 -110.09 18.45
CA ASP A 491 -14.88 -109.61 19.61
C ASP A 491 -15.75 -109.11 20.77
N GLU A 492 -17.06 -108.92 20.55
CA GLU A 492 -17.98 -108.32 21.54
C GLU A 492 -18.24 -109.21 22.78
N GLU A 493 -18.25 -110.54 22.63
CA GLU A 493 -18.69 -111.46 23.69
C GLU A 493 -17.70 -111.58 24.86
N ASN A 494 -16.40 -111.40 24.63
CA ASN A 494 -15.36 -111.62 25.66
C ASN A 494 -15.32 -110.54 26.75
N MET A 495 -15.90 -109.35 26.51
CA MET A 495 -15.80 -108.22 27.42
C MET A 495 -16.70 -108.34 28.67
N ALA A 496 -17.78 -109.14 28.59
CA ALA A 496 -18.80 -109.20 29.64
C ALA A 496 -18.29 -109.75 30.99
N TYR A 497 -17.35 -110.69 30.99
CA TYR A 497 -16.92 -111.38 32.21
C TYR A 497 -16.08 -110.52 33.17
N GLN A 498 -15.47 -109.44 32.67
CA GLN A 498 -14.67 -108.53 33.52
C GLN A 498 -15.54 -107.60 34.39
N GLU A 499 -16.82 -107.42 34.04
CA GLU A 499 -17.68 -106.39 34.63
C GLU A 499 -18.00 -106.62 36.12
N ASP A 500 -18.31 -107.86 36.51
CA ASP A 500 -18.84 -108.15 37.86
C ASP A 500 -17.79 -107.99 38.98
N THR A 501 -16.52 -108.21 38.66
CA THR A 501 -15.41 -108.00 39.61
C THR A 501 -15.27 -106.52 40.00
N VAL A 502 -15.59 -105.59 39.09
CA VAL A 502 -15.60 -104.14 39.35
C VAL A 502 -16.69 -103.76 40.35
N ARG A 503 -17.86 -104.43 40.32
CA ARG A 503 -19.03 -104.08 41.14
C ARG A 503 -18.77 -104.16 42.65
N LYS A 504 -17.88 -105.05 43.11
CA LYS A 504 -17.49 -105.14 44.53
C LYS A 504 -16.57 -104.00 44.98
N ARG A 505 -15.70 -103.48 44.11
CA ARG A 505 -14.92 -102.24 44.39
C ARG A 505 -15.83 -101.01 44.51
N ILE A 506 -16.86 -100.90 43.67
CA ILE A 506 -17.84 -99.80 43.70
C ILE A 506 -18.51 -99.66 45.08
N ALA A 507 -18.71 -100.76 45.82
CA ALA A 507 -19.35 -100.72 47.15
C ALA A 507 -18.49 -100.09 48.26
N ALA A 508 -17.16 -100.13 48.15
CA ALA A 508 -16.26 -99.45 49.09
C ALA A 508 -16.22 -97.94 48.80
N VAL A 509 -15.97 -97.58 47.54
CA VAL A 509 -15.94 -96.20 47.04
C VAL A 509 -17.24 -95.45 47.34
N LYS A 510 -18.39 -96.14 47.37
CA LYS A 510 -19.68 -95.55 47.76
C LYS A 510 -19.73 -94.99 49.19
N ARG A 511 -18.93 -95.49 50.14
CA ARG A 511 -18.88 -94.93 51.51
C ARG A 511 -17.92 -93.75 51.61
N GLU A 512 -16.75 -93.84 50.99
CA GLU A 512 -15.79 -92.74 50.87
C GLU A 512 -16.42 -91.55 50.12
N LYS A 513 -17.26 -91.83 49.11
CA LYS A 513 -18.07 -90.82 48.44
C LYS A 513 -18.98 -90.06 49.41
N GLN A 514 -19.56 -90.69 50.43
CA GLN A 514 -20.49 -90.02 51.33
C GLN A 514 -19.78 -89.02 52.27
N SER A 515 -18.65 -89.41 52.88
CA SER A 515 -17.84 -88.47 53.68
C SER A 515 -17.23 -87.36 52.83
N LEU A 516 -16.82 -87.65 51.59
CA LEU A 516 -16.39 -86.62 50.64
C LEU A 516 -17.54 -85.69 50.21
N GLN A 517 -18.78 -86.17 50.10
CA GLN A 517 -19.95 -85.34 49.79
C GLN A 517 -20.28 -84.35 50.91
N GLU A 518 -20.07 -84.71 52.18
CA GLU A 518 -20.27 -83.79 53.31
C GLU A 518 -19.16 -82.72 53.37
N ALA A 519 -17.91 -83.09 53.06
CA ALA A 519 -16.80 -82.13 52.93
C ALA A 519 -17.00 -81.18 51.73
N LEU A 520 -17.44 -81.71 50.58
CA LEU A 520 -17.82 -80.91 49.41
C LEU A 520 -18.95 -79.94 49.76
N GLY A 521 -19.97 -80.36 50.51
CA GLY A 521 -21.08 -79.50 50.93
C GLY A 521 -20.70 -78.34 51.87
N LEU A 522 -19.48 -78.30 52.39
CA LEU A 522 -18.89 -77.13 53.05
C LEU A 522 -18.05 -76.29 52.06
N LEU A 523 -17.19 -76.94 51.28
CA LEU A 523 -16.41 -76.27 50.22
C LEU A 523 -17.30 -75.54 49.21
N ASP A 524 -18.42 -76.13 48.78
CA ASP A 524 -19.41 -75.52 47.87
C ASP A 524 -19.98 -74.20 48.44
N ARG A 525 -20.04 -74.04 49.77
CA ARG A 525 -20.52 -72.81 50.42
C ARG A 525 -19.44 -71.73 50.48
N GLU A 526 -18.19 -72.14 50.66
CA GLU A 526 -17.03 -71.23 50.63
C GLU A 526 -16.73 -70.80 49.18
N CYS A 527 -16.74 -71.74 48.23
CA CYS A 527 -16.72 -71.48 46.79
C CYS A 527 -17.88 -70.57 46.38
N GLY A 528 -19.14 -70.89 46.72
CA GLY A 528 -20.30 -70.05 46.40
C GLY A 528 -20.31 -68.67 47.09
N ALA A 529 -19.47 -68.45 48.11
CA ALA A 529 -19.23 -67.14 48.70
C ALA A 529 -18.06 -66.40 48.02
N LEU A 530 -17.03 -67.12 47.59
CA LEU A 530 -15.90 -66.60 46.81
C LEU A 530 -16.31 -66.26 45.38
N GLU A 531 -17.12 -67.07 44.70
CA GLU A 531 -17.72 -66.80 43.38
C GLU A 531 -18.56 -65.52 43.38
N LYS A 532 -19.28 -65.24 44.47
CA LYS A 532 -20.04 -63.98 44.61
C LYS A 532 -19.15 -62.76 44.82
N LYS A 533 -17.94 -62.92 45.35
CA LYS A 533 -16.92 -61.86 45.39
C LYS A 533 -16.20 -61.74 44.05
N GLY A 534 -15.80 -62.87 43.45
CA GLY A 534 -15.19 -62.95 42.13
C GLY A 534 -16.06 -62.29 41.07
N THR A 535 -17.35 -62.62 40.99
CA THR A 535 -18.28 -61.98 40.04
C THR A 535 -18.53 -60.49 40.33
N GLN A 536 -18.39 -60.02 41.58
CA GLN A 536 -18.41 -58.59 41.91
C GLN A 536 -17.11 -57.89 41.49
N GLU A 537 -15.95 -58.52 41.70
CA GLU A 537 -14.65 -58.03 41.26
C GLU A 537 -14.53 -58.05 39.72
N GLU A 538 -15.06 -59.07 39.05
CA GLU A 538 -15.18 -59.16 37.58
C GLU A 538 -16.10 -58.07 37.02
N GLN A 539 -17.22 -57.77 37.67
CA GLN A 539 -18.10 -56.65 37.28
C GLN A 539 -17.39 -55.29 37.46
N LEU A 540 -16.61 -55.11 38.53
CA LEU A 540 -15.79 -53.92 38.74
C LEU A 540 -14.61 -53.84 37.75
N GLN A 541 -14.00 -54.96 37.40
CA GLN A 541 -12.95 -55.04 36.37
C GLN A 541 -13.52 -54.77 34.97
N ALA A 542 -14.70 -55.30 34.64
CA ALA A 542 -15.38 -55.02 33.37
C ALA A 542 -15.79 -53.54 33.28
N ALA A 543 -16.31 -52.96 34.38
CA ALA A 543 -16.64 -51.54 34.43
C ALA A 543 -15.41 -50.63 34.30
N THR A 544 -14.29 -50.96 34.96
CA THR A 544 -13.04 -50.19 34.83
C THR A 544 -12.36 -50.39 33.48
N GLN A 545 -12.39 -51.60 32.90
CA GLN A 545 -11.94 -51.83 31.52
C GLN A 545 -12.78 -51.07 30.50
N ALA A 546 -14.10 -51.00 30.67
CA ALA A 546 -14.98 -50.20 29.82
C ALA A 546 -14.68 -48.70 29.95
N LEU A 547 -14.38 -48.19 31.16
CA LEU A 547 -13.94 -46.81 31.34
C LEU A 547 -12.59 -46.55 30.65
N ILE A 548 -11.60 -47.44 30.83
CA ILE A 548 -10.29 -47.35 30.16
C ILE A 548 -10.43 -47.40 28.63
N GLN A 549 -11.35 -48.19 28.09
CA GLN A 549 -11.65 -48.22 26.65
C GLN A 549 -12.27 -46.90 26.18
N ASN A 550 -13.26 -46.36 26.90
CA ASN A 550 -13.84 -45.05 26.59
C ASN A 550 -12.82 -43.90 26.66
N GLU A 551 -11.89 -43.95 27.62
CA GLU A 551 -10.79 -42.98 27.73
C GLU A 551 -9.78 -43.15 26.59
N ALA A 552 -9.41 -44.39 26.22
CA ALA A 552 -8.53 -44.67 25.10
C ALA A 552 -9.12 -44.24 23.74
N GLU A 553 -10.42 -44.43 23.54
CA GLU A 553 -11.15 -43.96 22.35
C GLU A 553 -11.19 -42.42 22.30
N GLN A 554 -11.49 -41.75 23.42
CA GLN A 554 -11.42 -40.29 23.51
C GLN A 554 -9.99 -39.75 23.31
N HIS A 555 -8.97 -40.45 23.78
CA HIS A 555 -7.58 -40.12 23.50
C HIS A 555 -7.25 -40.26 22.00
N ALA A 556 -7.71 -41.33 21.33
CA ALA A 556 -7.53 -41.51 19.89
C ALA A 556 -8.28 -40.44 19.06
N GLU A 557 -9.48 -40.03 19.47
CA GLU A 557 -10.20 -38.90 18.85
C GLU A 557 -9.43 -37.57 19.02
N LEU A 558 -8.89 -37.31 20.22
CA LEU A 558 -8.10 -36.12 20.50
C LEU A 558 -6.77 -36.09 19.72
N GLU A 559 -6.08 -37.23 19.62
CA GLU A 559 -4.89 -37.37 18.77
C GLU A 559 -5.25 -37.18 17.29
N GLY A 560 -6.39 -37.70 16.83
CA GLY A 560 -6.93 -37.46 15.49
C GLY A 560 -7.20 -35.97 15.22
N CYS A 561 -7.76 -35.24 16.19
CA CYS A 561 -7.94 -33.79 16.10
C CYS A 561 -6.60 -33.04 16.07
N ILE A 562 -5.62 -33.44 16.89
CA ILE A 562 -4.28 -32.84 16.92
C ILE A 562 -3.55 -33.10 15.59
N ALA A 563 -3.68 -34.29 15.00
CA ALA A 563 -3.14 -34.61 13.68
C ALA A 563 -3.78 -33.74 12.58
N GLN A 564 -5.09 -33.49 12.66
CA GLN A 564 -5.78 -32.59 11.72
C GLN A 564 -5.31 -31.13 11.86
N GLU A 565 -5.25 -30.59 13.08
CA GLU A 565 -4.80 -29.22 13.32
C GLU A 565 -3.30 -29.01 13.00
N THR A 566 -2.45 -30.01 13.22
CA THR A 566 -1.03 -29.93 12.83
C THR A 566 -0.83 -29.99 11.31
N GLU A 567 -1.66 -30.75 10.58
CA GLU A 567 -1.71 -30.77 9.11
C GLU A 567 -2.31 -29.48 8.54
N ILE A 568 -3.35 -28.91 9.14
CA ILE A 568 -3.88 -27.57 8.80
C ILE A 568 -2.78 -26.52 9.01
N GLY A 569 -2.13 -26.53 10.18
CA GLY A 569 -0.99 -25.66 10.47
C GLY A 569 0.18 -25.84 9.51
N ARG A 570 0.44 -27.06 9.02
CA ARG A 570 1.44 -27.32 7.97
C ARG A 570 1.01 -26.70 6.64
N ARG A 571 -0.21 -26.94 6.19
CA ARG A 571 -0.76 -26.33 4.96
C ARG A 571 -0.71 -24.81 5.01
N LEU A 572 -1.04 -24.20 6.16
CA LEU A 572 -0.95 -22.75 6.37
C LEU A 572 0.49 -22.23 6.27
N ARG A 573 1.47 -22.93 6.86
CA ARG A 573 2.91 -22.62 6.67
C ARG A 573 3.34 -22.78 5.21
N ASP A 574 2.92 -23.85 4.55
CA ASP A 574 3.23 -24.12 3.13
C ASP A 574 2.59 -23.08 2.20
N THR A 575 1.48 -22.43 2.58
CA THR A 575 0.90 -21.29 1.85
C THR A 575 1.57 -19.96 2.20
N LEU A 576 1.95 -19.72 3.46
CA LEU A 576 2.70 -18.53 3.85
C LEU A 576 4.04 -18.46 3.10
N GLN A 577 4.81 -19.56 3.08
CA GLN A 577 6.07 -19.64 2.32
C GLN A 577 5.92 -19.46 0.81
N ARG A 578 4.72 -19.70 0.24
CA ARG A 578 4.42 -19.39 -1.17
C ARG A 578 4.13 -17.90 -1.34
N LEU A 579 3.25 -17.33 -0.52
CA LEU A 579 2.93 -15.90 -0.53
C LEU A 579 4.16 -15.01 -0.21
N GLU A 580 5.07 -15.47 0.64
CA GLU A 580 6.34 -14.80 0.93
C GLU A 580 7.27 -14.78 -0.30
N LYS A 581 7.38 -15.91 -1.02
CA LYS A 581 8.14 -16.00 -2.28
C LYS A 581 7.49 -15.23 -3.43
N GLU A 582 6.16 -15.23 -3.53
CA GLU A 582 5.42 -14.44 -4.49
C GLU A 582 5.61 -12.94 -4.22
N ARG A 583 5.52 -12.50 -2.96
CA ARG A 583 5.88 -11.13 -2.54
C ARG A 583 7.32 -10.78 -2.91
N GLU A 584 8.28 -11.67 -2.66
CA GLU A 584 9.69 -11.44 -2.98
C GLU A 584 9.95 -11.38 -4.49
N SER A 585 9.28 -12.24 -5.28
CA SER A 585 9.28 -12.16 -6.75
C SER A 585 8.77 -10.80 -7.20
N CYS A 586 7.58 -10.37 -6.74
CA CYS A 586 7.04 -9.06 -7.07
C CYS A 586 7.95 -7.88 -6.64
N VAL A 587 8.67 -7.99 -5.52
CA VAL A 587 9.67 -6.97 -5.11
C VAL A 587 10.90 -6.97 -6.04
N THR A 588 11.36 -8.13 -6.50
CA THR A 588 12.43 -8.20 -7.51
C THR A 588 11.97 -7.72 -8.89
N GLU A 589 10.75 -8.02 -9.30
CA GLU A 589 10.15 -7.54 -10.55
C GLU A 589 9.95 -6.01 -10.53
N VAL A 590 9.43 -5.45 -9.43
CA VAL A 590 9.29 -4.00 -9.26
C VAL A 590 10.65 -3.29 -9.24
N SER A 591 11.67 -3.85 -8.60
CA SER A 591 13.00 -3.24 -8.62
C SER A 591 13.70 -3.38 -9.98
N GLN A 592 13.50 -4.49 -10.70
CA GLN A 592 13.96 -4.67 -12.08
C GLN A 592 13.28 -3.70 -13.07
N VAL A 593 11.95 -3.56 -13.01
CA VAL A 593 11.19 -2.64 -13.86
C VAL A 593 11.53 -1.18 -13.52
N SER A 594 11.76 -0.85 -12.24
CA SER A 594 12.28 0.46 -11.84
C SER A 594 13.68 0.73 -12.41
N GLY A 595 14.58 -0.25 -12.37
CA GLY A 595 15.89 -0.17 -13.01
C GLY A 595 15.82 0.05 -14.53
N GLN A 596 14.96 -0.70 -15.22
CA GLN A 596 14.71 -0.55 -16.67
C GLN A 596 14.07 0.81 -17.00
N SER A 597 13.17 1.31 -16.17
CA SER A 597 12.59 2.65 -16.33
C SER A 597 13.63 3.76 -16.14
N ASN A 598 14.61 3.57 -15.26
CA ASN A 598 15.69 4.52 -15.05
C ASN A 598 16.69 4.50 -16.22
N SER A 599 17.10 3.32 -16.70
CA SER A 599 17.99 3.24 -17.88
C SER A 599 17.32 3.80 -19.13
N ALA A 600 16.03 3.52 -19.36
CA ALA A 600 15.26 4.11 -20.46
C ALA A 600 15.13 5.64 -20.33
N ALA A 601 15.04 6.17 -19.10
CA ALA A 601 15.03 7.62 -18.87
C ALA A 601 16.42 8.27 -19.05
N GLU A 602 17.52 7.53 -18.86
CA GLU A 602 18.87 7.99 -19.16
C GLU A 602 19.16 7.93 -20.67
N GLU A 603 18.77 6.84 -21.35
CA GLU A 603 18.79 6.74 -22.81
C GLU A 603 17.99 7.86 -23.47
N LEU A 604 16.79 8.18 -22.96
CA LEU A 604 15.97 9.28 -23.45
C LEU A 604 16.64 10.65 -23.26
N LYS A 605 17.35 10.89 -22.15
CA LYS A 605 18.15 12.12 -21.94
C LYS A 605 19.31 12.19 -22.94
N MET A 606 20.04 11.10 -23.14
CA MET A 606 21.15 11.05 -24.10
C MET A 606 20.65 11.26 -25.53
N ALA A 607 19.52 10.67 -25.90
CA ALA A 607 18.87 10.92 -27.18
C ALA A 607 18.42 12.38 -27.34
N ALA A 608 17.86 13.00 -26.30
CA ALA A 608 17.49 14.42 -26.33
C ALA A 608 18.70 15.34 -26.56
N VAL A 609 19.83 15.09 -25.88
CA VAL A 609 21.09 15.82 -26.11
C VAL A 609 21.60 15.64 -27.54
N GLN A 610 21.53 14.42 -28.08
CA GLN A 610 21.89 14.15 -29.49
C GLN A 610 20.96 14.87 -30.48
N VAL A 611 19.67 15.01 -30.17
CA VAL A 611 18.72 15.79 -30.97
C VAL A 611 19.04 17.29 -30.91
N GLU A 612 19.34 17.85 -29.73
CA GLU A 612 19.78 19.25 -29.63
C GLU A 612 21.08 19.51 -30.41
N GLU A 613 22.05 18.62 -30.32
CA GLU A 613 23.28 18.70 -31.13
C GLU A 613 23.00 18.64 -32.62
N ALA A 614 22.10 17.74 -33.06
CA ALA A 614 21.70 17.63 -34.46
C ALA A 614 20.96 18.89 -34.95
N GLN A 615 20.10 19.47 -34.11
CA GLN A 615 19.41 20.75 -34.38
C GLN A 615 20.40 21.91 -34.51
N ARG A 616 21.37 22.06 -33.59
CA ARG A 616 22.42 23.08 -33.69
C ARG A 616 23.25 22.92 -34.97
N LYS A 617 23.61 21.69 -35.34
CA LYS A 617 24.33 21.37 -36.60
C LYS A 617 23.47 21.66 -37.85
N LEU A 618 22.16 21.44 -37.78
CA LEU A 618 21.22 21.79 -38.84
C LEU A 618 21.13 23.33 -39.00
N GLU A 619 20.87 24.07 -37.93
CA GLU A 619 20.83 25.54 -37.95
C GLU A 619 22.14 26.14 -38.49
N GLU A 620 23.30 25.60 -38.10
CA GLU A 620 24.59 26.00 -38.67
C GLU A 620 24.66 25.74 -40.18
N SER A 621 24.15 24.60 -40.66
CA SER A 621 24.12 24.29 -42.08
C SER A 621 23.18 25.21 -42.87
N GLU A 622 22.04 25.59 -42.30
CA GLU A 622 21.07 26.53 -42.89
C GLU A 622 21.62 27.98 -42.91
N ARG A 623 22.31 28.40 -41.84
CA ARG A 623 23.06 29.67 -41.80
C ARG A 623 24.18 29.69 -42.85
N ARG A 624 24.88 28.58 -43.08
CA ARG A 624 25.89 28.46 -44.15
C ARG A 624 25.26 28.46 -45.55
N LEU A 625 24.11 27.80 -45.73
CA LEU A 625 23.36 27.76 -46.99
C LEU A 625 22.86 29.15 -47.39
N THR A 626 22.23 29.88 -46.47
CA THR A 626 21.76 31.27 -46.71
C THR A 626 22.91 32.25 -46.97
N GLN A 627 24.07 32.07 -46.32
CA GLN A 627 25.30 32.80 -46.65
C GLN A 627 25.89 32.44 -48.03
N GLN A 628 25.65 31.24 -48.56
CA GLN A 628 26.04 30.87 -49.93
C GLN A 628 25.02 31.37 -50.97
N GLN A 629 23.72 31.36 -50.65
CA GLN A 629 22.66 31.90 -51.50
C GLN A 629 22.85 33.40 -51.74
N THR A 630 23.06 34.19 -50.69
CA THR A 630 23.30 35.64 -50.81
C THR A 630 24.57 35.95 -51.62
N LYS A 631 25.66 35.20 -51.45
CA LYS A 631 26.87 35.31 -52.29
C LYS A 631 26.61 34.94 -53.75
N TYR A 632 25.82 33.89 -54.01
CA TYR A 632 25.43 33.51 -55.37
C TYR A 632 24.56 34.59 -56.03
N GLU A 633 23.63 35.20 -55.29
CA GLU A 633 22.80 36.30 -55.76
C GLU A 633 23.62 37.56 -56.06
N GLN A 634 24.60 37.88 -55.22
CA GLN A 634 25.59 38.95 -55.47
C GLN A 634 26.36 38.69 -56.77
N MET A 635 27.01 37.53 -56.91
CA MET A 635 27.73 37.15 -58.14
C MET A 635 26.82 37.14 -59.38
N ARG A 636 25.55 36.76 -59.24
CA ARG A 636 24.54 36.80 -60.31
C ARG A 636 24.17 38.24 -60.69
N ALA A 637 24.03 39.13 -59.71
CA ALA A 637 23.77 40.54 -59.93
C ALA A 637 24.98 41.25 -60.59
N GLU A 638 26.19 41.00 -60.12
CA GLU A 638 27.43 41.49 -60.72
C GLU A 638 27.59 41.01 -62.17
N ARG A 639 27.40 39.71 -62.43
CA ARG A 639 27.41 39.15 -63.79
C ARG A 639 26.37 39.83 -64.68
N ASN A 640 25.17 40.12 -64.18
CA ASN A 640 24.15 40.84 -64.94
C ASN A 640 24.56 42.30 -65.21
N GLN A 641 25.17 43.00 -64.25
CA GLN A 641 25.70 44.35 -64.45
C GLN A 641 26.83 44.38 -65.49
N LEU A 642 27.77 43.44 -65.42
CA LEU A 642 28.86 43.29 -66.39
C LEU A 642 28.33 42.92 -67.78
N SER A 643 27.31 42.06 -67.86
CA SER A 643 26.62 41.75 -69.11
C SER A 643 25.97 42.99 -69.73
N LYS A 644 25.37 43.87 -68.90
CA LYS A 644 24.81 45.14 -69.39
C LYS A 644 25.91 46.08 -69.87
N ARG A 645 26.96 46.32 -69.07
CA ARG A 645 28.10 47.17 -69.46
C ARG A 645 28.78 46.71 -70.75
N LEU A 646 28.80 45.40 -71.01
CA LEU A 646 29.32 44.83 -72.26
C LEU A 646 28.42 45.18 -73.47
N VAL A 647 27.09 45.20 -73.31
CA VAL A 647 26.16 45.67 -74.34
C VAL A 647 26.28 47.19 -74.52
N ASP A 648 26.25 47.95 -73.43
CA ASP A 648 26.41 49.41 -73.44
C ASP A 648 27.71 49.81 -74.22
N ALA A 649 28.82 49.12 -73.96
CA ALA A 649 30.09 49.33 -74.67
C ALA A 649 30.12 48.80 -76.12
N GLN A 650 29.33 47.77 -76.45
CA GLN A 650 29.18 47.30 -77.84
C GLN A 650 28.38 48.31 -78.68
N ASP A 651 27.34 48.91 -78.10
CA ASP A 651 26.56 49.97 -78.73
C ASP A 651 27.41 51.25 -78.93
N GLU A 652 28.23 51.64 -77.94
CA GLU A 652 29.24 52.69 -78.12
C GLU A 652 30.21 52.38 -79.28
N ILE A 653 30.73 51.15 -79.38
CA ILE A 653 31.59 50.74 -80.50
C ILE A 653 30.87 50.82 -81.85
N VAL A 654 29.57 50.50 -81.90
CA VAL A 654 28.74 50.68 -83.10
C VAL A 654 28.56 52.16 -83.43
N GLU A 655 28.29 53.02 -82.45
CA GLU A 655 28.25 54.48 -82.64
C GLU A 655 29.59 55.02 -83.16
N TYR A 656 30.72 54.68 -82.54
CA TYR A 656 32.03 55.12 -83.02
C TYR A 656 32.32 54.63 -84.44
N ARG A 657 31.90 53.42 -84.82
CA ARG A 657 31.97 52.94 -86.21
C ARG A 657 31.07 53.72 -87.18
N GLN A 658 29.91 54.22 -86.74
CA GLN A 658 29.07 55.12 -87.54
C GLN A 658 29.72 56.51 -87.67
N ARG A 659 30.21 57.08 -86.55
CA ARG A 659 30.93 58.37 -86.53
C ARG A 659 32.16 58.33 -87.45
N VAL A 660 32.93 57.23 -87.46
CA VAL A 660 34.06 57.03 -88.40
C VAL A 660 33.60 57.02 -89.86
N LYS A 661 32.46 56.41 -90.21
CA LYS A 661 31.92 56.47 -91.59
C LYS A 661 31.53 57.91 -91.99
N VAL A 662 30.93 58.67 -91.08
CA VAL A 662 30.60 60.09 -91.32
C VAL A 662 31.87 60.92 -91.52
N VAL A 663 32.89 60.72 -90.68
CA VAL A 663 34.18 61.41 -90.79
C VAL A 663 34.95 61.01 -92.05
N ASP A 664 34.94 59.74 -92.47
CA ASP A 664 35.59 59.34 -93.73
C ASP A 664 34.89 59.96 -94.95
N HIS A 665 33.55 60.07 -94.93
CA HIS A 665 32.83 60.79 -95.98
C HIS A 665 33.12 62.31 -95.98
N GLN A 666 33.27 62.94 -94.81
CA GLN A 666 33.77 64.32 -94.70
C GLN A 666 35.22 64.44 -95.21
N VAL A 667 36.08 63.45 -94.94
CA VAL A 667 37.47 63.40 -95.45
C VAL A 667 37.51 63.23 -96.97
N GLN A 668 36.55 62.52 -97.57
CA GLN A 668 36.38 62.45 -99.03
C GLN A 668 36.01 63.84 -99.59
N GLN A 669 35.00 64.51 -99.03
CA GLN A 669 34.61 65.88 -99.40
C GLN A 669 35.78 66.88 -99.24
N PHE A 670 36.52 66.82 -98.13
CA PHE A 670 37.67 67.70 -97.90
C PHE A 670 38.87 67.39 -98.81
N LYS A 671 39.03 66.17 -99.33
CA LYS A 671 40.04 65.85 -100.36
C LYS A 671 39.70 66.52 -101.69
N GLU A 672 38.43 66.56 -102.06
CA GLU A 672 37.94 67.26 -103.26
C GLU A 672 38.10 68.78 -103.12
N GLU A 673 37.73 69.34 -101.96
CA GLU A 673 38.01 70.75 -101.66
C GLU A 673 39.51 71.09 -101.66
N LEU A 674 40.36 70.19 -101.14
CA LEU A 674 41.81 70.38 -101.14
C LEU A 674 42.40 70.37 -102.55
N ALA A 675 41.88 69.55 -103.47
CA ALA A 675 42.30 69.57 -104.87
C ALA A 675 42.00 70.92 -105.56
N LEU A 676 40.86 71.54 -105.22
CA LEU A 676 40.50 72.88 -105.69
C LEU A 676 41.34 73.98 -105.02
N LYS A 677 41.56 73.89 -103.70
CA LYS A 677 42.29 74.89 -102.91
C LYS A 677 43.81 74.85 -103.17
N ALA A 678 44.38 73.68 -103.42
CA ALA A 678 45.82 73.51 -103.71
C ALA A 678 46.27 74.31 -104.94
N ARG A 679 45.43 74.41 -105.99
CA ARG A 679 45.68 75.24 -107.18
C ARG A 679 45.74 76.75 -106.88
N LYS A 680 45.17 77.20 -105.75
CA LYS A 680 45.14 78.60 -105.35
C LYS A 680 46.23 78.93 -104.31
N CYS A 681 46.47 78.03 -103.36
CA CYS A 681 47.41 78.27 -102.25
C CYS A 681 48.89 78.36 -102.66
N GLN A 682 49.28 77.91 -103.86
CA GLN A 682 50.68 77.94 -104.30
C GLN A 682 51.27 79.36 -104.34
N SER A 683 50.43 80.37 -104.62
CA SER A 683 50.74 81.81 -104.51
C SER A 683 51.14 82.23 -103.10
N ASP A 684 50.34 81.84 -102.10
CA ASP A 684 50.34 82.50 -100.78
C ASP A 684 51.25 81.80 -99.76
N THR A 685 51.82 80.63 -100.13
CA THR A 685 52.57 79.74 -99.23
C THR A 685 53.84 80.31 -98.61
N THR A 686 54.38 81.43 -99.11
CA THR A 686 55.71 81.94 -98.75
C THR A 686 55.71 82.86 -97.54
N GLN A 687 54.66 83.66 -97.33
CA GLN A 687 54.68 84.73 -96.30
C GLN A 687 54.07 84.31 -94.95
N TYR A 688 53.18 83.31 -94.90
CA TYR A 688 52.43 82.97 -93.68
C TYR A 688 53.15 81.99 -92.72
N LYS A 689 54.25 81.35 -93.13
CA LYS A 689 54.87 80.25 -92.36
C LYS A 689 55.50 80.68 -91.03
N ILE A 690 56.10 81.88 -90.96
CA ILE A 690 56.97 82.29 -89.84
C ILE A 690 56.18 82.73 -88.59
N SER A 691 54.93 83.20 -88.74
CA SER A 691 54.14 83.71 -87.61
C SER A 691 53.38 82.63 -86.83
N LYS A 692 53.01 81.52 -87.46
CA LYS A 692 52.06 80.55 -86.89
C LYS A 692 52.65 79.70 -85.75
N GLU A 693 53.92 79.32 -85.83
CA GLU A 693 54.55 78.33 -84.93
C GLU A 693 54.78 78.83 -83.49
N ARG A 694 54.78 80.14 -83.27
CA ARG A 694 54.92 80.74 -81.93
C ARG A 694 53.60 80.75 -81.14
N LEU A 695 52.46 80.77 -81.84
CA LEU A 695 51.14 80.87 -81.21
C LEU A 695 50.53 79.50 -80.84
N THR A 696 50.91 78.43 -81.54
CA THR A 696 50.41 77.06 -81.28
C THR A 696 50.95 76.49 -79.96
N LYS A 697 52.26 76.56 -79.74
CA LYS A 697 52.93 75.99 -78.56
C LYS A 697 52.42 76.55 -77.23
N ALA A 698 52.10 77.84 -77.19
CA ALA A 698 51.52 78.50 -76.01
C ALA A 698 50.09 78.05 -75.71
N ARG A 699 49.28 77.71 -76.72
CA ARG A 699 47.90 77.23 -76.54
C ARG A 699 47.82 75.77 -76.11
N GLN A 700 48.77 74.94 -76.52
CA GLN A 700 48.84 73.54 -76.09
C GLN A 700 49.04 73.44 -74.58
N LEU A 701 50.06 74.11 -74.02
CA LEU A 701 50.34 74.10 -72.57
C LEU A 701 49.16 74.56 -71.70
N VAL A 702 48.32 75.47 -72.16
CA VAL A 702 47.11 75.93 -71.44
C VAL A 702 45.97 74.91 -71.54
N ASN A 703 45.79 74.26 -72.69
CA ASN A 703 44.79 73.20 -72.87
C ASN A 703 45.17 71.92 -72.10
N ASP A 704 46.45 71.55 -72.10
CA ASP A 704 46.94 70.34 -71.43
C ASP A 704 46.82 70.48 -69.89
N SER A 705 47.07 71.68 -69.36
CA SER A 705 46.94 71.97 -67.92
C SER A 705 45.49 72.13 -67.45
N THR A 706 44.58 72.63 -68.30
CA THR A 706 43.14 72.64 -67.98
C THR A 706 42.53 71.23 -68.04
N ALA A 707 42.90 70.41 -69.02
CA ALA A 707 42.47 69.00 -69.09
C ALA A 707 42.90 68.19 -67.85
N LEU A 708 44.11 68.40 -67.34
CA LEU A 708 44.58 67.80 -66.08
C LEU A 708 43.80 68.29 -64.85
N PHE A 709 43.41 69.56 -64.81
CA PHE A 709 42.57 70.11 -63.75
C PHE A 709 41.16 69.51 -63.76
N ASP A 710 40.51 69.41 -64.93
CA ASP A 710 39.18 68.83 -65.03
C ASP A 710 39.17 67.32 -64.71
N LEU A 711 40.21 66.57 -65.11
CA LEU A 711 40.38 65.16 -64.71
C LEU A 711 40.49 65.00 -63.18
N THR A 712 41.35 65.77 -62.51
CA THR A 712 41.51 65.70 -61.05
C THR A 712 40.26 66.18 -60.31
N LYS A 713 39.48 67.10 -60.90
CA LYS A 713 38.16 67.50 -60.41
C LYS A 713 37.13 66.37 -60.52
N GLU A 714 37.05 65.67 -61.66
CA GLU A 714 36.18 64.49 -61.79
C GLU A 714 36.54 63.39 -60.78
N GLU A 715 37.83 63.16 -60.54
CA GLU A 715 38.29 62.21 -59.52
C GLU A 715 37.90 62.67 -58.11
N GLY A 716 38.02 63.96 -57.79
CA GLY A 716 37.49 64.55 -56.56
C GLY A 716 35.97 64.37 -56.40
N GLU A 717 35.19 64.51 -57.48
CA GLU A 717 33.76 64.26 -57.47
C GLU A 717 33.42 62.76 -57.31
N ARG A 718 34.18 61.85 -57.95
CA ARG A 718 34.07 60.40 -57.75
C ARG A 718 34.36 60.00 -56.30
N VAL A 719 35.45 60.50 -55.72
CA VAL A 719 35.81 60.29 -54.30
C VAL A 719 34.72 60.86 -53.37
N GLY A 720 34.20 62.06 -53.68
CA GLY A 720 33.08 62.67 -52.94
C GLY A 720 31.78 61.86 -52.99
N GLN A 721 31.52 61.13 -54.09
CA GLN A 721 30.40 60.19 -54.19
C GLN A 721 30.64 58.92 -53.36
N VAL A 722 31.85 58.35 -53.40
CA VAL A 722 32.22 57.18 -52.59
C VAL A 722 32.13 57.51 -51.09
N ILE A 723 32.61 58.67 -50.64
CA ILE A 723 32.47 59.13 -49.26
C ILE A 723 30.99 59.22 -48.86
N LYS A 724 30.12 59.79 -49.72
CA LYS A 724 28.66 59.84 -49.47
C LYS A 724 28.01 58.47 -49.40
N GLN A 725 28.52 57.46 -50.11
CA GLN A 725 28.05 56.07 -50.01
C GLN A 725 28.51 55.42 -48.70
N LEU A 726 29.80 55.56 -48.34
CA LEU A 726 30.35 55.04 -47.09
C LEU A 726 29.65 55.64 -45.86
N VAL A 727 29.36 56.94 -45.85
CA VAL A 727 28.60 57.60 -44.78
C VAL A 727 27.19 57.03 -44.62
N LYS A 728 26.51 56.65 -45.73
CA LYS A 728 25.21 55.97 -45.65
C LYS A 728 25.33 54.57 -45.02
N VAL A 729 26.32 53.79 -45.45
CA VAL A 729 26.58 52.46 -44.88
C VAL A 729 26.88 52.54 -43.39
N VAL A 730 27.69 53.51 -42.95
CA VAL A 730 27.93 53.77 -41.51
C VAL A 730 26.63 54.11 -40.79
N GLN A 731 25.82 55.04 -41.31
CA GLN A 731 24.51 55.38 -40.71
C GLN A 731 23.52 54.21 -40.68
N GLU A 732 23.60 53.26 -41.60
CA GLU A 732 22.79 52.03 -41.59
C GLU A 732 23.32 51.02 -40.56
N CYS A 733 24.64 50.85 -40.45
CA CYS A 733 25.28 50.08 -39.39
C CYS A 733 24.96 50.63 -37.99
N ASP A 734 25.04 51.94 -37.78
CA ASP A 734 24.72 52.59 -36.50
C ASP A 734 23.25 52.41 -36.13
N LYS A 735 22.33 52.53 -37.10
CA LYS A 735 20.90 52.23 -36.90
C LYS A 735 20.70 50.77 -36.49
N ASN A 736 21.32 49.84 -37.21
CA ASN A 736 21.22 48.39 -36.96
C ASN A 736 21.80 48.01 -35.58
N LEU A 737 22.92 48.61 -35.19
CA LEU A 737 23.50 48.49 -33.86
C LEU A 737 22.54 49.01 -32.78
N SER A 738 21.92 50.20 -33.01
CA SER A 738 20.94 50.77 -32.08
C SER A 738 19.68 49.91 -31.92
N THR A 739 19.23 49.22 -32.98
CA THR A 739 18.13 48.25 -32.87
C THR A 739 18.55 47.05 -32.06
N GLN A 740 19.69 46.43 -32.39
CA GLN A 740 20.18 45.24 -31.68
C GLN A 740 20.43 45.52 -30.18
N GLN A 741 20.93 46.70 -29.82
CA GLN A 741 21.07 47.13 -28.42
C GLN A 741 19.72 47.27 -27.72
N ARG A 742 18.71 47.86 -28.38
CA ARG A 742 17.35 47.99 -27.83
C ARG A 742 16.64 46.63 -27.70
N ASP A 743 16.80 45.75 -28.68
CA ASP A 743 16.29 44.39 -28.63
C ASP A 743 16.97 43.58 -27.52
N PHE A 744 18.30 43.66 -27.37
CA PHE A 744 19.04 43.02 -26.28
C PHE A 744 18.58 43.51 -24.90
N LEU A 745 18.41 44.83 -24.72
CA LEU A 745 17.86 45.39 -23.49
C LEU A 745 16.42 44.92 -23.22
N ARG A 746 15.58 44.79 -24.26
CA ARG A 746 14.24 44.21 -24.11
C ARG A 746 14.32 42.75 -23.68
N MET A 747 15.15 41.92 -24.33
CA MET A 747 15.33 40.51 -23.96
C MET A 747 15.92 40.34 -22.54
N SER A 748 16.81 41.22 -22.08
CA SER A 748 17.28 41.19 -20.69
C SER A 748 16.15 41.53 -19.72
N ASN A 749 15.36 42.58 -19.98
CA ASN A 749 14.21 42.93 -19.15
C ASN A 749 13.14 41.82 -19.13
N GLU A 750 12.89 41.15 -20.26
CA GLU A 750 12.04 39.96 -20.35
C GLU A 750 12.60 38.81 -19.50
N ARG A 751 13.89 38.47 -19.64
CA ARG A 751 14.58 37.47 -18.80
C ARG A 751 14.47 37.80 -17.30
N ASP A 752 14.72 39.05 -16.93
CA ASP A 752 14.82 39.47 -15.53
C ASP A 752 13.43 39.56 -14.87
N THR A 753 12.39 39.93 -15.62
CA THR A 753 11.00 39.83 -15.16
C THR A 753 10.52 38.38 -15.06
N LEU A 754 10.90 37.49 -15.99
CA LEU A 754 10.62 36.05 -15.89
C LEU A 754 11.35 35.41 -14.71
N ALA A 755 12.61 35.77 -14.45
CA ALA A 755 13.36 35.31 -13.27
C ALA A 755 12.68 35.76 -11.97
N ALA A 756 12.24 37.01 -11.88
CA ALA A 756 11.47 37.51 -10.73
C ALA A 756 10.12 36.80 -10.55
N GLN A 757 9.44 36.42 -11.65
CA GLN A 757 8.21 35.62 -11.60
C GLN A 757 8.48 34.18 -11.13
N LEU A 758 9.57 33.55 -11.59
CA LEU A 758 9.96 32.20 -11.17
C LEU A 758 10.33 32.14 -9.69
N ILE A 759 11.04 33.15 -9.16
CA ILE A 759 11.33 33.27 -7.73
C ILE A 759 10.02 33.34 -6.93
N ARG A 760 9.12 34.27 -7.29
CA ARG A 760 7.79 34.39 -6.63
C ARG A 760 6.97 33.10 -6.70
N ARG A 761 7.00 32.38 -7.83
CA ARG A 761 6.33 31.08 -7.98
C ARG A 761 6.93 30.00 -7.07
N ASN A 762 8.25 29.99 -6.86
CA ASN A 762 8.89 29.11 -5.87
C ASN A 762 8.54 29.51 -4.43
N ASP A 763 8.46 30.80 -4.12
CA ASP A 763 8.03 31.28 -2.79
C ASP A 763 6.56 30.91 -2.51
N GLU A 764 5.67 31.10 -3.50
CA GLU A 764 4.27 30.65 -3.47
C GLU A 764 4.17 29.12 -3.26
N LEU A 765 4.96 28.31 -3.97
CA LEU A 765 5.03 26.87 -3.76
C LEU A 765 5.56 26.50 -2.37
N GLY A 766 6.59 27.20 -1.86
CA GLY A 766 7.13 27.02 -0.52
C GLY A 766 6.08 27.29 0.57
N LEU A 767 5.31 28.37 0.42
CA LEU A 767 4.18 28.70 1.28
C LEU A 767 3.08 27.63 1.21
N LEU A 768 2.74 27.13 0.03
CA LEU A 768 1.76 26.04 -0.14
C LEU A 768 2.22 24.73 0.51
N TYR A 769 3.50 24.36 0.41
CA TYR A 769 4.05 23.19 1.12
C TYR A 769 4.03 23.37 2.65
N GLN A 770 4.27 24.57 3.16
CA GLN A 770 4.14 24.87 4.59
C GLN A 770 2.68 24.79 5.05
N GLN A 771 1.74 25.35 4.28
CA GLN A 771 0.30 25.23 4.56
C GLN A 771 -0.16 23.78 4.54
N LEU A 772 0.23 22.99 3.53
CA LEU A 772 -0.09 21.56 3.44
C LEU A 772 0.45 20.79 4.67
N ARG A 773 1.68 21.09 5.09
CA ARG A 773 2.29 20.47 6.29
C ARG A 773 1.55 20.83 7.57
N ILE A 774 1.10 22.07 7.74
CA ILE A 774 0.31 22.52 8.91
C ILE A 774 -1.10 21.90 8.88
N LEU A 775 -1.73 21.81 7.71
CA LEU A 775 -3.02 21.14 7.55
C LEU A 775 -2.91 19.63 7.85
N GLN A 776 -1.86 18.96 7.37
CA GLN A 776 -1.64 17.55 7.70
C GLN A 776 -1.37 17.33 9.19
N ALA A 777 -0.61 18.21 9.85
CA ALA A 777 -0.39 18.16 11.30
C ALA A 777 -1.72 18.31 12.07
N THR A 778 -2.49 19.37 11.77
CA THR A 778 -3.78 19.60 12.45
C THR A 778 -4.84 18.52 12.17
N VAL A 779 -4.81 17.88 11.00
CA VAL A 779 -5.62 16.67 10.73
C VAL A 779 -5.15 15.48 11.57
N ASN A 780 -3.84 15.23 11.65
CA ASN A 780 -3.30 14.13 12.46
C ASN A 780 -3.60 14.31 13.96
N ASP A 781 -3.46 15.53 14.48
CA ASP A 781 -3.76 15.89 15.87
C ASP A 781 -5.28 15.79 16.15
N GLY A 782 -6.11 16.22 15.20
CA GLY A 782 -7.56 16.07 15.25
C GLY A 782 -8.01 14.61 15.23
N GLU A 783 -7.36 13.76 14.43
CA GLU A 783 -7.57 12.31 14.43
C GLU A 783 -7.16 11.68 15.76
N ALA A 784 -6.03 12.07 16.34
CA ALA A 784 -5.60 11.60 17.66
C ALA A 784 -6.63 11.95 18.74
N ALA A 785 -7.03 13.22 18.84
CA ALA A 785 -8.06 13.67 19.77
C ALA A 785 -9.42 12.98 19.54
N PHE A 786 -9.78 12.67 18.29
CA PHE A 786 -11.00 11.91 17.99
C PHE A 786 -10.90 10.45 18.45
N ARG A 787 -9.75 9.80 18.25
CA ARG A 787 -9.49 8.43 18.76
C ARG A 787 -9.56 8.40 20.29
N ASP A 788 -9.00 9.39 20.98
CA ASP A 788 -9.10 9.52 22.43
C ASP A 788 -10.55 9.67 22.90
N ARG A 789 -11.35 10.51 22.22
CA ARG A 789 -12.79 10.64 22.51
C ARG A 789 -13.57 9.35 22.22
N LEU A 790 -13.14 8.51 21.27
CA LEU A 790 -13.70 7.17 21.10
C LEU A 790 -13.32 6.22 22.25
N TYR A 791 -12.12 6.34 22.82
CA TYR A 791 -11.75 5.59 24.04
C TYR A 791 -12.52 6.08 25.27
N ASP A 792 -12.67 7.39 25.46
CA ASP A 792 -13.52 7.98 26.51
C ASP A 792 -14.97 7.50 26.39
N LEU A 793 -15.55 7.54 25.18
CA LEU A 793 -16.90 7.05 24.92
C LEU A 793 -17.03 5.54 25.18
N ARG A 794 -16.02 4.72 24.86
CA ARG A 794 -16.00 3.28 25.21
C ARG A 794 -15.97 3.09 26.73
N LEU A 795 -15.12 3.82 27.45
CA LEU A 795 -15.00 3.76 28.90
C LEU A 795 -16.28 4.25 29.61
N LEU A 796 -16.89 5.33 29.13
CA LEU A 796 -18.18 5.84 29.64
C LEU A 796 -19.32 4.87 29.35
N ASN A 797 -19.34 4.19 28.20
CA ASN A 797 -20.31 3.12 27.93
C ASN A 797 -20.13 1.91 28.86
N LEU A 798 -18.89 1.52 29.16
CA LEU A 798 -18.61 0.47 30.14
C LEU A 798 -19.06 0.89 31.55
N LYS A 799 -18.70 2.10 32.00
CA LYS A 799 -19.16 2.66 33.28
C LYS A 799 -20.70 2.79 33.35
N SER A 800 -21.37 3.16 32.25
CA SER A 800 -22.84 3.21 32.18
C SER A 800 -23.47 1.82 32.29
N ARG A 801 -22.89 0.79 31.67
CA ARG A 801 -23.32 -0.60 31.82
C ARG A 801 -23.11 -1.11 33.24
N GLU A 802 -21.97 -0.80 33.84
CA GLU A 802 -21.65 -1.17 35.23
C GLU A 802 -22.63 -0.52 36.22
N VAL A 803 -22.86 0.80 36.14
CA VAL A 803 -23.83 1.50 36.99
C VAL A 803 -25.25 0.96 36.79
N LYS A 804 -25.64 0.59 35.55
CA LYS A 804 -26.94 -0.09 35.30
C LYS A 804 -27.00 -1.49 35.92
N HIS A 805 -25.90 -2.24 35.90
CA HIS A 805 -25.84 -3.56 36.54
C HIS A 805 -25.89 -3.43 38.07
N GLN A 806 -25.12 -2.53 38.67
CA GLN A 806 -25.16 -2.21 40.10
C GLN A 806 -26.54 -1.71 40.54
N SER A 807 -27.20 -0.87 39.74
CA SER A 807 -28.58 -0.43 39.99
C SER A 807 -29.57 -1.58 39.97
N MET A 808 -29.47 -2.50 39.00
CA MET A 808 -30.30 -3.71 38.95
C MET A 808 -30.03 -4.66 40.13
N LEU A 809 -28.77 -4.87 40.52
CA LEU A 809 -28.42 -5.65 41.73
C LEU A 809 -28.95 -5.00 43.01
N ALA A 810 -28.90 -3.66 43.11
CA ALA A 810 -29.46 -2.91 44.23
C ALA A 810 -31.00 -3.00 44.26
N GLN A 811 -31.66 -3.02 43.11
CA GLN A 811 -33.11 -3.21 43.00
C GLN A 811 -33.54 -4.62 43.43
N VAL A 812 -32.79 -5.67 43.03
CA VAL A 812 -33.01 -7.05 43.49
C VAL A 812 -32.84 -7.16 45.01
N ARG A 813 -31.72 -6.66 45.55
CA ARG A 813 -31.49 -6.61 47.01
C ARG A 813 -32.55 -5.77 47.74
N GLY A 814 -33.11 -4.75 47.10
CA GLY A 814 -34.21 -3.94 47.61
C GLY A 814 -35.51 -4.73 47.81
N ALA A 815 -35.76 -5.77 47.02
CA ALA A 815 -36.88 -6.70 47.25
C ALA A 815 -36.63 -7.56 48.50
N ASP A 816 -35.41 -8.06 48.71
CA ASP A 816 -35.04 -8.79 49.93
C ASP A 816 -35.16 -7.93 51.19
N VAL A 817 -34.94 -6.61 51.09
CA VAL A 817 -35.16 -5.65 52.20
C VAL A 817 -36.63 -5.59 52.62
N ALA A 818 -37.60 -5.80 51.72
CA ALA A 818 -39.02 -5.90 52.11
C ALA A 818 -39.28 -7.21 52.89
N VAL A 819 -38.85 -8.35 52.34
CA VAL A 819 -39.04 -9.68 52.97
C VAL A 819 -38.35 -9.75 54.33
N THR A 820 -37.15 -9.17 54.48
CA THR A 820 -36.43 -9.13 55.76
C THR A 820 -37.07 -8.17 56.77
N LYS A 821 -37.65 -7.04 56.34
CA LYS A 821 -38.46 -6.18 57.22
C LYS A 821 -39.70 -6.90 57.75
N ASP A 822 -40.38 -7.70 56.94
CA ASP A 822 -41.56 -8.45 57.39
C ASP A 822 -41.20 -9.65 58.29
N ARG A 823 -40.06 -10.32 58.02
CA ARG A 823 -39.48 -11.29 58.96
C ARG A 823 -39.11 -10.64 60.29
N LEU A 824 -38.50 -9.44 60.28
CA LEU A 824 -38.16 -8.67 61.48
C LEU A 824 -39.42 -8.27 62.26
N ARG A 825 -40.47 -7.75 61.59
CA ARG A 825 -41.78 -7.46 62.20
C ARG A 825 -42.41 -8.70 62.85
N THR A 826 -42.29 -9.86 62.21
CA THR A 826 -42.77 -11.13 62.77
C THR A 826 -41.98 -11.52 64.03
N LYS A 827 -40.64 -11.45 63.97
CA LYS A 827 -39.79 -11.71 65.14
C LYS A 827 -39.95 -10.70 66.27
N GLN A 828 -40.25 -9.43 65.97
CA GLN A 828 -40.62 -8.42 66.98
C GLN A 828 -41.94 -8.78 67.67
N LYS A 829 -42.95 -9.26 66.94
CA LYS A 829 -44.20 -9.77 67.53
C LYS A 829 -43.95 -11.01 68.39
N GLU A 830 -43.13 -11.96 67.94
CA GLU A 830 -42.72 -13.12 68.75
C GLU A 830 -42.02 -12.68 70.03
N VAL A 831 -41.05 -11.77 69.97
CA VAL A 831 -40.34 -11.25 71.15
C VAL A 831 -41.30 -10.55 72.13
N LEU A 832 -42.27 -9.76 71.64
CA LEU A 832 -43.29 -9.14 72.50
C LEU A 832 -44.21 -10.18 73.16
N LEU A 833 -44.53 -11.28 72.46
CA LEU A 833 -45.30 -12.39 73.02
C LEU A 833 -44.51 -13.20 74.07
N GLU A 834 -43.22 -13.46 73.82
CA GLU A 834 -42.35 -14.09 74.83
C GLU A 834 -42.10 -13.16 76.02
N GLN A 835 -41.97 -11.84 75.83
CA GLN A 835 -41.90 -10.86 76.92
C GLN A 835 -43.19 -10.83 77.74
N ALA A 836 -44.37 -10.90 77.11
CA ALA A 836 -45.65 -11.00 77.82
C ALA A 836 -45.79 -12.32 78.59
N LYS A 837 -45.33 -13.45 78.03
CA LYS A 837 -45.26 -14.73 78.77
C LYS A 837 -44.30 -14.66 79.95
N VAL A 838 -43.11 -14.08 79.78
CA VAL A 838 -42.13 -13.92 80.85
C VAL A 838 -42.65 -12.99 81.95
N ALA A 839 -43.41 -11.94 81.60
CA ALA A 839 -44.11 -11.11 82.57
C ALA A 839 -45.18 -11.89 83.34
N ALA A 840 -46.05 -12.64 82.66
CA ALA A 840 -47.06 -13.48 83.31
C ALA A 840 -46.43 -14.57 84.22
N LEU A 841 -45.36 -15.23 83.76
CA LEU A 841 -44.60 -16.19 84.57
C LEU A 841 -43.87 -15.53 85.74
N ALA A 842 -43.47 -14.26 85.62
CA ALA A 842 -42.91 -13.48 86.72
C ALA A 842 -43.99 -13.11 87.75
N GLU A 843 -45.19 -12.69 87.31
CA GLU A 843 -46.34 -12.48 88.18
C GLU A 843 -46.74 -13.79 88.92
N GLU A 844 -46.71 -14.93 88.23
CA GLU A 844 -46.90 -16.26 88.84
C GLU A 844 -45.79 -16.63 89.86
N LEU A 845 -44.55 -16.14 89.69
CA LEU A 845 -43.43 -16.35 90.62
C LEU A 845 -43.37 -15.34 91.78
N GLU A 846 -43.97 -14.16 91.61
CA GLU A 846 -44.15 -13.16 92.66
C GLU A 846 -45.37 -13.49 93.53
N ASN A 847 -46.41 -14.12 92.96
CA ASN A 847 -47.61 -14.57 93.66
C ASN A 847 -47.26 -15.54 94.81
N PRO A 848 -47.49 -15.16 96.09
CA PRO A 848 -47.01 -15.92 97.25
C PRO A 848 -47.75 -17.25 97.49
N GLN A 849 -48.80 -17.57 96.72
CA GLN A 849 -49.48 -18.88 96.78
C GLN A 849 -48.94 -19.93 95.80
N ASN A 850 -47.93 -19.61 94.97
CA ASN A 850 -47.35 -20.59 94.04
C ASN A 850 -46.37 -21.54 94.75
N GLU A 851 -46.77 -22.79 94.97
CA GLU A 851 -45.97 -23.83 95.64
C GLU A 851 -44.61 -24.09 94.97
N SER A 852 -44.48 -23.79 93.67
CA SER A 852 -43.25 -23.93 92.87
C SER A 852 -42.07 -23.12 93.40
N ARG A 853 -42.32 -22.11 94.24
CA ARG A 853 -41.38 -21.04 94.57
C ARG A 853 -40.19 -21.47 95.45
N TRP A 854 -40.33 -22.51 96.28
CA TRP A 854 -39.37 -22.82 97.35
C TRP A 854 -38.71 -24.21 97.21
N ARG A 855 -37.47 -24.25 96.70
CA ARG A 855 -36.56 -25.39 96.87
C ARG A 855 -35.38 -24.97 97.76
N ARG A 856 -35.27 -25.57 98.95
CA ARG A 856 -34.16 -25.31 99.89
C ARG A 856 -32.86 -25.91 99.36
N VAL A 857 -31.84 -25.07 99.15
CA VAL A 857 -30.46 -25.48 98.83
C VAL A 857 -29.57 -25.06 99.99
N GLY A 858 -28.77 -25.98 100.52
CA GLY A 858 -27.78 -25.71 101.56
C GLY A 858 -26.45 -26.35 101.18
N GLY A 859 -25.37 -25.57 101.27
CA GLY A 859 -24.01 -26.06 101.01
C GLY A 859 -23.40 -26.68 102.26
N ALA A 860 -22.96 -27.93 102.14
CA ALA A 860 -22.04 -28.63 103.02
C ALA A 860 -21.06 -29.43 102.11
N ASP A 861 -19.96 -29.94 102.67
CA ASP A 861 -18.78 -30.39 101.92
C ASP A 861 -19.06 -31.13 100.60
N PRO A 862 -18.32 -30.79 99.51
CA PRO A 862 -18.71 -31.09 98.14
C PRO A 862 -18.89 -32.60 97.91
N SER A 863 -20.15 -33.00 97.82
CA SER A 863 -20.55 -34.39 97.60
C SER A 863 -19.96 -34.95 96.30
N MET A 864 -20.03 -36.27 96.12
CA MET A 864 -19.62 -36.93 94.87
C MET A 864 -20.31 -36.30 93.63
N VAL A 865 -21.53 -35.76 93.78
CA VAL A 865 -22.26 -35.07 92.71
C VAL A 865 -21.69 -33.69 92.42
N GLU A 866 -21.14 -32.98 93.40
CA GLU A 866 -20.46 -31.70 93.17
C GLU A 866 -19.06 -31.89 92.58
N LEU A 867 -18.33 -32.92 93.00
CA LEU A 867 -17.08 -33.34 92.35
C LEU A 867 -17.32 -33.80 90.91
N ASP A 868 -18.39 -34.56 90.65
CA ASP A 868 -18.80 -34.97 89.32
C ASP A 868 -19.32 -33.78 88.48
N ALA A 869 -19.99 -32.79 89.08
CA ALA A 869 -20.33 -31.52 88.42
C ALA A 869 -19.07 -30.70 88.09
N LYS A 870 -18.06 -30.66 88.97
CA LYS A 870 -16.76 -30.03 88.70
C LYS A 870 -15.97 -30.77 87.63
N MET A 871 -16.01 -32.11 87.64
CA MET A 871 -15.44 -32.96 86.60
C MET A 871 -16.14 -32.75 85.25
N LYS A 872 -17.47 -32.65 85.22
CA LYS A 872 -18.25 -32.32 84.02
C LYS A 872 -18.04 -30.87 83.55
N ALA A 873 -17.82 -29.92 84.46
CA ALA A 873 -17.42 -28.55 84.12
C ALA A 873 -15.99 -28.49 83.56
N LEU A 874 -15.06 -29.27 84.10
CA LEU A 874 -13.70 -29.42 83.57
C LEU A 874 -13.69 -30.18 82.24
N GLN A 875 -14.52 -31.20 82.06
CA GLN A 875 -14.72 -31.90 80.78
C GLN A 875 -15.34 -30.97 79.73
N ARG A 876 -16.32 -30.13 80.09
CA ARG A 876 -16.84 -29.08 79.20
C ARG A 876 -15.79 -28.01 78.89
N SER A 877 -14.96 -27.62 79.86
CA SER A 877 -13.85 -26.69 79.64
C SER A 877 -12.77 -27.30 78.72
N LEU A 878 -12.51 -28.61 78.88
CA LEU A 878 -11.61 -29.38 78.02
C LEU A 878 -12.18 -29.55 76.60
N LEU A 879 -13.49 -29.81 76.47
CA LEU A 879 -14.21 -29.88 75.20
C LEU A 879 -14.22 -28.52 74.50
N ASN A 880 -14.57 -27.43 75.19
CA ASN A 880 -14.51 -26.08 74.63
C ASN A 880 -13.07 -25.74 74.20
N LYS A 881 -12.05 -26.12 74.98
CA LYS A 881 -10.65 -25.96 74.58
C LYS A 881 -10.23 -26.87 73.43
N SER A 882 -10.76 -28.09 73.31
CA SER A 882 -10.48 -28.95 72.15
C SER A 882 -11.21 -28.47 70.91
N GLU A 883 -12.41 -27.90 71.02
CA GLU A 883 -13.07 -27.15 69.94
C GLU A 883 -12.29 -25.90 69.56
N ASP A 884 -11.74 -25.14 70.52
CA ASP A 884 -10.95 -23.95 70.23
C ASP A 884 -9.58 -24.31 69.64
N CYS A 885 -8.99 -25.44 70.03
CA CYS A 885 -7.86 -26.05 69.33
C CYS A 885 -8.26 -26.48 67.91
N MET A 886 -9.38 -27.18 67.71
CA MET A 886 -9.85 -27.58 66.37
C MET A 886 -10.18 -26.37 65.49
N LYS A 887 -10.72 -25.28 66.05
CA LYS A 887 -10.90 -23.99 65.35
C LYS A 887 -9.54 -23.37 64.97
N GLN A 888 -8.55 -23.45 65.85
CA GLN A 888 -7.18 -22.97 65.57
C GLN A 888 -6.47 -23.86 64.54
N GLU A 889 -6.66 -25.18 64.58
CA GLU A 889 -6.15 -26.16 63.61
C GLU A 889 -6.78 -25.96 62.24
N LEU A 890 -8.10 -25.79 62.15
CA LEU A 890 -8.78 -25.41 60.89
C LEU A 890 -8.27 -24.08 60.33
N VAL A 891 -8.05 -23.07 61.18
CA VAL A 891 -7.41 -21.82 60.75
C VAL A 891 -5.95 -22.06 60.33
N LEU A 892 -5.22 -22.98 60.97
CA LEU A 892 -3.85 -23.34 60.60
C LEU A 892 -3.81 -24.08 59.26
N GLU A 893 -4.75 -24.98 58.98
CA GLU A 893 -4.96 -25.63 57.68
C GLU A 893 -5.34 -24.60 56.61
N GLU A 894 -6.26 -23.67 56.89
CA GLU A 894 -6.56 -22.56 55.99
C GLU A 894 -5.33 -21.69 55.71
N LYS A 895 -4.49 -21.40 56.71
CA LYS A 895 -3.24 -20.63 56.51
C LYS A 895 -2.18 -21.44 55.78
N GLN A 896 -2.03 -22.74 56.06
CA GLN A 896 -1.10 -23.62 55.33
C GLN A 896 -1.52 -23.74 53.88
N ARG A 897 -2.82 -23.97 53.62
CA ARG A 897 -3.40 -23.97 52.28
C ARG A 897 -3.18 -22.62 51.59
N LEU A 898 -3.44 -21.49 52.26
CA LEU A 898 -3.20 -20.17 51.69
C LEU A 898 -1.71 -19.93 51.40
N VAL A 899 -0.80 -20.43 52.24
CA VAL A 899 0.65 -20.40 52.00
C VAL A 899 1.04 -21.29 50.82
N MET A 900 0.45 -22.47 50.66
CA MET A 900 0.66 -23.34 49.49
C MET A 900 0.09 -22.71 48.21
N GLU A 901 -1.09 -22.09 48.27
CA GLU A 901 -1.67 -21.32 47.16
C GLU A 901 -0.80 -20.11 46.80
N LEU A 902 -0.25 -19.39 47.79
CA LEU A 902 0.67 -18.26 47.57
C LEU A 902 2.06 -18.71 47.09
N GLN A 903 2.57 -19.86 47.54
CA GLN A 903 3.80 -20.48 47.03
C GLN A 903 3.59 -20.95 45.59
N ALA A 904 2.46 -21.57 45.27
CA ALA A 904 2.09 -21.91 43.89
C ALA A 904 1.90 -20.67 43.01
N MET A 905 1.39 -19.55 43.55
CA MET A 905 1.33 -18.26 42.85
C MET A 905 2.71 -17.60 42.71
N SER A 906 3.64 -17.83 43.64
CA SER A 906 5.03 -17.35 43.55
C SER A 906 5.86 -18.16 42.56
N ALA A 907 5.58 -19.47 42.44
CA ALA A 907 6.14 -20.36 41.43
C ALA A 907 5.65 -20.02 40.01
N ARG A 908 4.50 -19.33 39.86
CA ARG A 908 4.01 -18.77 38.59
C ARG A 908 4.78 -17.52 38.14
N GLN A 909 6.11 -17.57 38.17
CA GLN A 909 6.87 -16.79 37.19
C GLN A 909 6.51 -17.31 35.79
N PRO A 910 6.46 -16.45 34.75
CA PRO A 910 5.72 -16.75 33.52
C PRO A 910 6.38 -17.80 32.62
N GLY A 911 6.18 -19.08 32.96
CA GLY A 911 6.56 -20.26 32.17
C GLY A 911 5.46 -20.75 31.21
N PRO A 912 5.74 -21.83 30.44
CA PRO A 912 4.82 -22.36 29.42
C PRO A 912 3.48 -22.87 29.98
N GLU A 913 3.41 -23.18 31.28
CA GLU A 913 2.16 -23.50 31.98
C GLU A 913 1.11 -22.39 31.86
N VAL A 914 1.51 -21.11 31.80
CA VAL A 914 0.56 -19.99 31.63
C VAL A 914 -0.14 -20.07 30.28
N ALA A 915 0.53 -20.55 29.23
CA ALA A 915 -0.10 -20.78 27.93
C ALA A 915 -1.03 -22.01 27.94
N GLN A 916 -0.71 -23.06 28.71
CA GLN A 916 -1.59 -24.20 28.91
C GLN A 916 -2.83 -23.82 29.73
N GLN A 917 -2.67 -23.03 30.79
CA GLN A 917 -3.77 -22.49 31.59
C GLN A 917 -4.63 -21.52 30.77
N LEU A 918 -4.05 -20.67 29.92
CA LEU A 918 -4.81 -19.84 28.96
C LEU A 918 -5.65 -20.69 28.00
N ASN A 919 -5.09 -21.78 27.46
CA ASN A 919 -5.84 -22.71 26.61
C ASN A 919 -6.94 -23.47 27.40
N ALA A 920 -6.69 -23.83 28.66
CA ALA A 920 -7.70 -24.44 29.54
C ALA A 920 -8.84 -23.46 29.83
N TYR A 921 -8.53 -22.24 30.27
CA TYR A 921 -9.51 -21.17 30.48
C TYR A 921 -10.24 -20.82 29.20
N GLN A 922 -9.59 -20.80 28.03
CA GLN A 922 -10.26 -20.56 26.74
C GLN A 922 -11.25 -21.69 26.39
N LYS A 923 -10.87 -22.96 26.59
CA LYS A 923 -11.78 -24.11 26.44
C LYS A 923 -12.95 -24.05 27.44
N ASP A 924 -12.71 -23.65 28.68
CA ASP A 924 -13.76 -23.54 29.68
C ASP A 924 -14.67 -22.31 29.46
N LEU A 925 -14.15 -21.20 28.93
CA LEU A 925 -14.94 -20.04 28.51
C LEU A 925 -15.77 -20.36 27.25
N GLN A 926 -15.28 -21.24 26.37
CA GLN A 926 -16.08 -21.85 25.29
C GLN A 926 -17.17 -22.78 25.83
N LYS A 927 -16.85 -23.71 26.74
CA LYS A 927 -17.85 -24.58 27.41
C LYS A 927 -18.91 -23.75 28.15
N LYS A 928 -18.50 -22.69 28.87
CA LYS A 928 -19.42 -21.78 29.57
C LYS A 928 -20.25 -20.95 28.60
N ASN A 929 -19.72 -20.53 27.45
CA ASN A 929 -20.53 -19.94 26.38
C ASN A 929 -21.53 -20.95 25.79
N ALA A 930 -21.16 -22.21 25.61
CA ALA A 930 -22.09 -23.25 25.17
C ALA A 930 -23.20 -23.49 26.21
N GLN A 931 -22.84 -23.61 27.49
CA GLN A 931 -23.80 -23.71 28.60
C GLN A 931 -24.72 -22.48 28.68
N MET A 932 -24.20 -21.26 28.50
CA MET A 932 -25.02 -20.04 28.46
C MET A 932 -25.93 -19.97 27.24
N LYS A 933 -25.47 -20.43 26.05
CA LYS A 933 -26.32 -20.53 24.85
C LYS A 933 -27.44 -21.56 25.03
N LEU A 934 -27.13 -22.72 25.60
CA LEU A 934 -28.13 -23.74 25.94
C LEU A 934 -29.14 -23.18 26.94
N LYS A 935 -28.69 -22.59 28.07
CA LYS A 935 -29.58 -21.98 29.06
C LYS A 935 -30.37 -20.78 28.52
N ALA A 936 -29.82 -19.99 27.60
CA ALA A 936 -30.57 -18.95 26.90
C ALA A 936 -31.64 -19.54 25.95
N SER A 937 -31.36 -20.67 25.29
CA SER A 937 -32.36 -21.38 24.48
C SER A 937 -33.44 -22.04 25.35
N GLU A 938 -33.09 -22.64 26.49
CA GLU A 938 -34.05 -23.16 27.47
C GLU A 938 -34.94 -22.05 28.05
N LEU A 939 -34.35 -20.88 28.36
CA LEU A 939 -35.10 -19.69 28.79
C LEU A 939 -36.01 -19.15 27.69
N ASN A 940 -35.59 -19.19 26.42
CA ASN A 940 -36.43 -18.79 25.30
C ASN A 940 -37.57 -19.79 25.03
N MET A 941 -37.32 -21.10 25.13
CA MET A 941 -38.34 -22.14 25.00
C MET A 941 -39.34 -22.12 26.16
N SER A 942 -38.88 -21.92 27.39
CA SER A 942 -39.78 -21.77 28.54
C SER A 942 -40.53 -20.43 28.54
N ALA A 943 -39.94 -19.35 28.03
CA ALA A 943 -40.64 -18.07 27.84
C ALA A 943 -41.71 -18.13 26.73
N THR A 944 -41.44 -18.85 25.63
CA THR A 944 -42.43 -19.07 24.55
C THR A 944 -43.54 -20.01 25.02
N HIS A 945 -43.23 -21.13 25.66
CA HIS A 945 -44.24 -22.01 26.28
C HIS A 945 -45.07 -21.27 27.36
N ALA A 946 -44.46 -20.35 28.12
CA ALA A 946 -45.19 -19.48 29.05
C ALA A 946 -45.97 -18.34 28.36
N ALA A 947 -45.73 -18.04 27.09
CA ALA A 947 -46.57 -17.15 26.30
C ALA A 947 -47.74 -17.92 25.66
N GLU A 948 -47.49 -19.14 25.18
CA GLU A 948 -48.49 -20.09 24.68
C GLU A 948 -49.52 -20.43 25.76
N LEU A 949 -49.09 -20.87 26.96
CA LEU A 949 -50.00 -21.10 28.09
C LEU A 949 -50.80 -19.85 28.51
N ARG A 950 -50.24 -18.64 28.38
CA ARG A 950 -50.97 -17.39 28.64
C ARG A 950 -51.99 -17.11 27.54
N TYR A 951 -51.68 -17.41 26.28
CA TYR A 951 -52.61 -17.29 25.16
C TYR A 951 -53.75 -18.30 25.28
N GLU A 952 -53.46 -19.56 25.61
CA GLU A 952 -54.47 -20.60 25.88
C GLU A 952 -55.35 -20.24 27.07
N ALA A 953 -54.77 -19.80 28.20
CA ALA A 953 -55.53 -19.32 29.34
C ALA A 953 -56.41 -18.09 29.01
N ALA A 954 -55.99 -17.24 28.07
CA ALA A 954 -56.82 -16.14 27.56
C ALA A 954 -57.91 -16.64 26.58
N ARG A 955 -57.63 -17.67 25.78
CA ARG A 955 -58.60 -18.31 24.87
C ARG A 955 -59.71 -19.01 25.65
N LEU A 956 -59.34 -19.84 26.63
CA LEU A 956 -60.25 -20.54 27.54
C LEU A 956 -61.10 -19.56 28.38
N ARG A 957 -60.57 -18.39 28.73
CA ARG A 957 -61.37 -17.32 29.37
C ARG A 957 -62.44 -16.74 28.44
N ARG A 958 -62.11 -16.51 27.17
CA ARG A 958 -63.11 -16.08 26.16
C ARG A 958 -64.17 -17.15 25.94
N GLU A 959 -63.77 -18.40 25.75
CA GLU A 959 -64.70 -19.54 25.63
C GLU A 959 -65.61 -19.68 26.88
N LEU A 960 -65.08 -19.45 28.08
CA LEU A 960 -65.87 -19.41 29.31
C LEU A 960 -66.85 -18.23 29.36
N ASP A 961 -66.44 -17.04 28.93
CA ASP A 961 -67.30 -15.85 28.93
C ASP A 961 -68.34 -15.87 27.78
N GLU A 962 -68.02 -16.46 26.64
CA GLU A 962 -68.95 -16.76 25.54
C GLU A 962 -69.99 -17.82 25.95
N THR A 963 -69.57 -18.91 26.60
CA THR A 963 -70.52 -19.92 27.12
C THR A 963 -71.36 -19.39 28.27
N ARG A 964 -70.84 -18.47 29.11
CA ARG A 964 -71.65 -17.70 30.07
C ARG A 964 -72.69 -16.82 29.37
N GLN A 965 -72.32 -16.09 28.32
CA GLN A 965 -73.26 -15.27 27.54
C GLN A 965 -74.36 -16.14 26.91
N GLN A 966 -73.99 -17.25 26.27
CA GLN A 966 -74.96 -18.22 25.73
C GLN A 966 -75.88 -18.80 26.81
N TYR A 967 -75.36 -19.11 27.99
CA TYR A 967 -76.17 -19.57 29.13
C TYR A 967 -77.15 -18.49 29.60
N TYR A 968 -76.72 -17.23 29.74
CA TYR A 968 -77.61 -16.13 30.10
C TYR A 968 -78.66 -15.83 29.02
N GLU A 969 -78.30 -15.89 27.73
CA GLU A 969 -79.26 -15.80 26.63
C GLU A 969 -80.29 -16.93 26.67
N MET A 970 -79.85 -18.18 26.87
CA MET A 970 -80.75 -19.33 26.99
C MET A 970 -81.64 -19.22 28.23
N LYS A 971 -81.11 -18.71 29.35
CA LYS A 971 -81.92 -18.42 30.53
C LYS A 971 -82.97 -17.35 30.24
N VAL A 972 -82.60 -16.22 29.63
CA VAL A 972 -83.56 -15.15 29.25
C VAL A 972 -84.61 -15.66 28.26
N LYS A 973 -84.23 -16.51 27.30
CA LYS A 973 -85.17 -17.15 26.35
C LYS A 973 -86.12 -18.11 27.08
N ASN A 974 -85.64 -18.88 28.05
CA ASN A 974 -86.47 -19.79 28.86
C ASN A 974 -87.37 -19.05 29.85
N ASP A 975 -86.86 -18.02 30.54
CA ASP A 975 -87.62 -17.15 31.44
C ASP A 975 -88.74 -16.43 30.66
N ALA A 976 -88.44 -15.93 29.45
CA ALA A 976 -89.43 -15.33 28.56
C ALA A 976 -90.43 -16.35 28.00
N ALA A 977 -90.02 -17.58 27.72
CA ALA A 977 -90.92 -18.66 27.31
C ALA A 977 -91.84 -19.12 28.46
N ALA A 978 -91.36 -19.11 29.71
CA ALA A 978 -92.18 -19.36 30.89
C ALA A 978 -93.23 -18.25 31.08
N LEU A 979 -92.83 -16.98 31.01
CA LEU A 979 -93.76 -15.84 31.04
C LEU A 979 -94.77 -15.87 29.88
N ALA A 980 -94.35 -16.32 28.69
CA ALA A 980 -95.26 -16.51 27.56
C ALA A 980 -96.24 -17.69 27.76
N ALA A 981 -95.82 -18.75 28.47
CA ALA A 981 -96.70 -19.85 28.85
C ALA A 981 -97.70 -19.46 29.94
N GLU A 982 -97.29 -18.65 30.93
CA GLU A 982 -98.18 -18.06 31.93
C GLU A 982 -99.19 -17.08 31.28
N ALA A 983 -98.76 -16.28 30.31
CA ALA A 983 -99.64 -15.42 29.51
C ALA A 983 -100.62 -16.24 28.64
N ALA A 984 -100.16 -17.34 28.03
CA ALA A 984 -101.03 -18.24 27.26
C ALA A 984 -102.06 -18.99 28.15
N ALA A 985 -101.72 -19.25 29.42
CA ALA A 985 -102.63 -19.83 30.40
C ALA A 985 -103.60 -18.81 31.03
N THR A 986 -103.51 -17.53 30.67
CA THR A 986 -104.36 -16.43 31.21
C THR A 986 -105.10 -15.63 30.13
N ALA A 987 -105.04 -16.07 28.86
CA ALA A 987 -105.98 -15.65 27.82
C ALA A 987 -107.27 -16.53 27.87
N PRO A 988 -108.46 -15.97 27.60
CA PRO A 988 -109.75 -16.60 27.89
C PRO A 988 -110.23 -17.66 26.88
#